data_AF-A0A4R2MB04-F1
#
_entry.id   AF-A0A4R2MB04-F1
#
_cell.length_a   1.000
_cell.length_b   1.000
_cell.length_c   1.000
_cell.angle_alpha   90.00
_cell.angle_beta   90.00
_cell.angle_gamma   90.00
#
_symmetry.space_group_name_H-M   'P 1'
#
loop_
_entity.id
_entity.type
_entity.pdbx_description
1 polymer ?
#
loop_
_entity_poly.entity_id
_entity_poly.type
_entity_poly.pdbx_seq_one_letter_code
_entity_poly.pdbx_strand_id
1 'polypeptide(L)'
;MASGTATSTDSGGAGVNVSATGGAGGSGYFGFAGGAGGTARGQAAAYSQSRDVSVSLTLTGGAGGQSGGGARGGRGADASAVDAVRGATSGTLTMTQSAVGGRGGDSGALAGTGGEASSRLSFADLVAYGVSVSVTAFGGTGGNGETAGTAGNATAMAAVTGGPGSSVFAQAVGGNGGNGSFGEGAKGGDAAAHASLTANTPTSARKVSASAQGGNGGSARGAGYRGGDGGSAFAQAQGQNVSAIEVVAQGGHGGAAVESASGGSGATVTLEDALSGTGNYLQLKQMAIAGNGGNASDSQAGAGGGASSSLNYANASAWHLEATVAATGGLGGTSFSDGAAGRGGDAIARATIAGNDEVTATVLSSGGHGGSSWERSGVSGGTALAYGSVTAASDGSARSWVQSYGGDGGESRGAGLSAGTGGTAGGESRAFSSSGIAWAEMTATAGNGGYGDAGAHGGRGGDVELSNAVGGATSRSLLLVQNARGGGGGTSLSARGGDGGNAISLLSYAEPGTNDVSAQVAATGGAGGAGGAGSAGGRGGNARAEVRLDSLAQLRTADATVIATGGSTRGGGAGGEAFARASVVAHGAASATAEAHGGLSSTGSGRADASSTARSMLAYGSVEARALAASPTGQANADARSYSLDSALSHARSQTEGVSGRASGLAESTGSHGLRTTATASASTNGQTEVDAQATHGANIPTLPNTSNTFWPQAFAIVNGTPDPLSVEQRLLDAPRVAAALASQAVGVIGVAGSGANHEASVNGTQTFVGSTRYEFTLPAASPVVVGLLDLVGRDSGDPIDFSFSVSNFDTTLVTQSFTTLAGAEAYFEDQPLILGTLDGMVDLVISFSFESSSDQAVGFEYLLAAGPLAAAIPEPSTWALWLGGLSLLGGLARMRDRRRTRR
;
A
#
# COMPACT_ATOMS: atom_id res chain seq x y z
N MET A 1 41.40 32.72 -25.86
CA MET A 1 40.05 33.15 -26.24
C MET A 1 39.73 32.48 -27.57
N ALA A 2 38.56 31.84 -27.72
CA ALA A 2 38.15 31.22 -28.99
C ALA A 2 36.81 31.80 -29.45
N SER A 3 36.67 32.17 -30.72
CA SER A 3 35.43 32.67 -31.28
C SER A 3 35.14 32.03 -32.64
N GLY A 4 33.89 31.67 -32.89
CA GLY A 4 33.47 31.10 -34.17
C GLY A 4 32.13 31.68 -34.63
N THR A 5 32.03 31.99 -35.92
CA THR A 5 30.80 32.46 -36.55
C THR A 5 30.55 31.71 -37.86
N ALA A 6 29.37 31.13 -38.04
CA ALA A 6 28.96 30.49 -39.29
C ALA A 6 27.67 31.13 -39.84
N THR A 7 27.66 31.54 -41.10
CA THR A 7 26.47 32.13 -41.73
C THR A 7 26.19 31.41 -43.04
N SER A 8 24.95 30.94 -43.23
CA SER A 8 24.47 30.45 -44.53
C SER A 8 23.47 31.45 -45.10
N THR A 9 23.71 31.91 -46.32
CA THR A 9 22.86 32.90 -47.02
C THR A 9 21.83 32.26 -47.94
N ASP A 10 21.90 30.94 -48.17
CA ASP A 10 21.01 30.16 -49.04
C ASP A 10 20.19 29.14 -48.21
N SER A 11 19.59 28.13 -48.86
CA SER A 11 18.89 27.02 -48.20
C SER A 11 19.80 26.02 -47.46
N GLY A 12 21.00 26.44 -47.04
CA GLY A 12 21.96 25.60 -46.31
C GLY A 12 21.79 25.69 -44.80
N GLY A 13 22.07 24.60 -44.08
CA GLY A 13 22.21 24.65 -42.61
C GLY A 13 23.50 25.37 -42.20
N ALA A 14 23.55 25.88 -40.97
CA ALA A 14 24.76 26.52 -40.42
C ALA A 14 25.16 25.86 -39.10
N GLY A 15 26.44 25.51 -38.98
CA GLY A 15 26.98 24.82 -37.81
C GLY A 15 28.25 25.48 -37.31
N VAL A 16 28.37 25.68 -36.00
CA VAL A 16 29.63 26.14 -35.38
C VAL A 16 29.90 25.37 -34.09
N ASN A 17 31.16 24.97 -33.90
CA ASN A 17 31.65 24.35 -32.68
C ASN A 17 32.90 25.09 -32.21
N VAL A 18 32.84 25.65 -31.00
CA VAL A 18 33.93 26.42 -30.39
C VAL A 18 34.33 25.75 -29.08
N SER A 19 35.63 25.51 -28.91
CA SER A 19 36.20 25.02 -27.65
C SER A 19 37.36 25.92 -27.22
N ALA A 20 37.43 26.25 -25.94
CA ALA A 20 38.54 27.00 -25.35
C ALA A 20 38.99 26.36 -24.04
N THR A 21 40.30 26.13 -23.90
CA THR A 21 40.92 25.61 -22.69
C THR A 21 41.93 26.61 -22.14
N GLY A 22 41.89 26.85 -20.84
CA GLY A 22 42.87 27.67 -20.15
C GLY A 22 44.21 26.97 -20.00
N GLY A 23 45.32 27.72 -19.97
CA GLY A 23 46.65 27.15 -19.77
C GLY A 23 46.80 26.49 -18.39
N ALA A 24 47.59 25.42 -18.28
CA ALA A 24 47.89 24.84 -16.98
C ALA A 24 48.83 25.76 -16.17
N GLY A 25 48.69 25.73 -14.85
CA GLY A 25 49.61 26.39 -13.93
C GLY A 25 50.98 25.71 -13.91
N GLY A 26 52.05 26.49 -13.70
CA GLY A 26 53.41 25.95 -13.57
C GLY A 26 53.62 25.20 -12.25
N SER A 27 54.54 24.24 -12.23
CA SER A 27 54.84 23.48 -11.02
C SER A 27 55.62 24.31 -9.98
N GLY A 28 55.35 24.07 -8.70
CA GLY A 28 56.08 24.61 -7.55
C GLY A 28 57.00 23.58 -6.89
N TYR A 29 58.08 24.02 -6.23
CA TYR A 29 58.98 23.14 -5.48
C TYR A 29 59.64 23.91 -4.31
N PHE A 30 60.10 23.22 -3.25
CA PHE A 30 60.78 23.83 -2.08
C PHE A 30 60.05 25.04 -1.46
N GLY A 31 58.79 24.88 -1.08
CA GLY A 31 58.00 25.93 -0.42
C GLY A 31 57.34 26.97 -1.34
N PHE A 32 57.62 26.96 -2.65
CA PHE A 32 56.92 27.79 -3.64
C PHE A 32 55.66 27.11 -4.16
N ALA A 33 54.52 27.81 -4.11
CA ALA A 33 53.24 27.29 -4.56
C ALA A 33 53.21 27.00 -6.06
N GLY A 34 52.43 25.97 -6.46
CA GLY A 34 52.08 25.75 -7.85
C GLY A 34 51.28 26.92 -8.41
N GLY A 35 51.48 27.25 -9.68
CA GLY A 35 50.75 28.30 -10.37
C GLY A 35 49.27 27.97 -10.48
N ALA A 36 48.40 28.98 -10.45
CA ALA A 36 46.99 28.78 -10.76
C ALA A 36 46.79 28.41 -12.24
N GLY A 37 45.72 27.68 -12.53
CA GLY A 37 45.29 27.49 -13.91
C GLY A 37 44.86 28.79 -14.57
N GLY A 38 45.04 28.89 -15.88
CA GLY A 38 44.55 29.99 -16.70
C GLY A 38 43.05 29.87 -17.00
N THR A 39 42.37 30.99 -17.23
CA THR A 39 40.94 31.02 -17.55
C THR A 39 40.69 30.87 -19.06
N ALA A 40 39.72 30.05 -19.45
CA ALA A 40 39.20 30.03 -20.83
C ALA A 40 38.12 31.09 -21.07
N ARG A 41 38.04 31.61 -22.29
CA ARG A 41 36.96 32.50 -22.77
C ARG A 41 36.60 32.12 -24.20
N GLY A 42 35.33 32.18 -24.56
CA GLY A 42 34.93 31.99 -25.94
C GLY A 42 33.48 32.31 -26.23
N GLN A 43 33.16 32.43 -27.52
CA GLN A 43 31.83 32.76 -28.05
C GLN A 43 31.57 32.02 -29.36
N ALA A 44 30.33 31.60 -29.61
CA ALA A 44 29.93 30.92 -30.83
C ALA A 44 28.63 31.51 -31.38
N ALA A 45 28.55 31.72 -32.70
CA ALA A 45 27.29 32.12 -33.33
C ALA A 45 27.06 31.42 -34.68
N ALA A 46 25.82 31.04 -34.98
CA ALA A 46 25.46 30.58 -36.33
C ALA A 46 24.10 31.08 -36.80
N TYR A 47 23.97 31.37 -38.10
CA TYR A 47 22.75 31.94 -38.69
C TYR A 47 22.42 31.24 -40.02
N SER A 48 21.15 30.91 -40.23
CA SER A 48 20.59 30.42 -41.51
C SER A 48 19.22 31.05 -41.74
N GLN A 49 18.78 31.19 -42.99
CA GLN A 49 17.45 31.76 -43.29
C GLN A 49 16.32 30.74 -43.09
N SER A 50 16.52 29.47 -43.47
CA SER A 50 15.43 28.47 -43.56
C SER A 50 15.74 27.05 -43.12
N ARG A 51 17.01 26.73 -42.83
CA ARG A 51 17.41 25.37 -42.42
C ARG A 51 17.97 25.33 -41.00
N ASP A 52 18.18 24.12 -40.51
CA ASP A 52 18.60 23.89 -39.14
C ASP A 52 19.95 24.54 -38.83
N VAL A 53 20.04 25.05 -37.61
CA VAL A 53 21.24 25.72 -37.06
C VAL A 53 21.71 24.97 -35.82
N SER A 54 23.00 24.72 -35.74
CA SER A 54 23.65 24.10 -34.58
C SER A 54 24.80 24.95 -34.07
N VAL A 55 24.76 25.32 -32.78
CA VAL A 55 25.76 26.16 -32.12
C VAL A 55 26.24 25.47 -30.87
N SER A 56 27.55 25.25 -30.75
CA SER A 56 28.15 24.64 -29.56
C SER A 56 29.34 25.45 -29.05
N LEU A 57 29.39 25.66 -27.74
CA LEU A 57 30.52 26.23 -27.03
C LEU A 57 30.88 25.37 -25.81
N THR A 58 32.17 25.06 -25.65
CA THR A 58 32.73 24.48 -24.43
C THR A 58 33.88 25.34 -23.89
N LEU A 59 33.81 25.73 -22.62
CA LEU A 59 34.88 26.43 -21.91
C LEU A 59 35.44 25.56 -20.79
N THR A 60 36.76 25.34 -20.81
CA THR A 60 37.45 24.54 -19.80
C THR A 60 38.51 25.37 -19.09
N GLY A 61 38.41 25.49 -17.76
CA GLY A 61 39.42 26.11 -16.92
C GLY A 61 40.74 25.33 -16.96
N GLY A 62 41.87 26.03 -16.91
CA GLY A 62 43.18 25.41 -16.81
C GLY A 62 43.37 24.67 -15.48
N ALA A 63 44.11 23.57 -15.49
CA ALA A 63 44.49 22.87 -14.26
C ALA A 63 45.49 23.71 -13.44
N GLY A 64 45.39 23.64 -12.12
CA GLY A 64 46.39 24.19 -11.21
C GLY A 64 47.70 23.39 -11.26
N GLY A 65 48.82 24.08 -11.03
CA GLY A 65 50.15 23.49 -11.02
C GLY A 65 50.39 22.61 -9.80
N GLN A 66 51.09 21.49 -10.00
CA GLN A 66 51.47 20.59 -8.92
C GLN A 66 52.62 21.17 -8.09
N SER A 67 52.77 20.70 -6.84
CA SER A 67 53.81 21.19 -5.94
C SER A 67 54.46 20.08 -5.10
N GLY A 68 55.78 20.17 -4.89
CA GLY A 68 56.56 19.24 -4.06
C GLY A 68 57.27 19.90 -2.87
N GLY A 69 57.69 19.10 -1.87
CA GLY A 69 58.51 19.56 -0.74
C GLY A 69 57.80 20.54 0.21
N GLY A 70 56.54 20.26 0.58
CA GLY A 70 55.76 21.06 1.53
C GLY A 70 55.10 22.32 0.97
N ALA A 71 55.23 22.58 -0.34
CA ALA A 71 54.58 23.70 -1.02
C ALA A 71 53.08 23.47 -1.28
N ARG A 72 52.32 24.54 -1.52
CA ARG A 72 50.88 24.47 -1.82
C ARG A 72 50.61 24.18 -3.30
N GLY A 73 49.60 23.36 -3.59
CA GLY A 73 49.14 23.11 -4.95
C GLY A 73 48.43 24.33 -5.54
N GLY A 74 48.54 24.52 -6.85
CA GLY A 74 47.86 25.61 -7.55
C GLY A 74 46.35 25.38 -7.65
N ARG A 75 45.54 26.44 -7.55
CA ARG A 75 44.08 26.35 -7.76
C ARG A 75 43.76 26.10 -9.24
N GLY A 76 42.79 25.22 -9.50
CA GLY A 76 42.21 25.05 -10.83
C GLY A 76 41.38 26.28 -11.24
N ALA A 77 41.45 26.68 -12.51
CA ALA A 77 40.78 27.89 -12.95
C ALA A 77 39.26 27.70 -13.04
N ASP A 78 38.51 28.76 -12.71
CA ASP A 78 37.06 28.76 -12.91
C ASP A 78 36.72 28.83 -14.42
N ALA A 79 35.57 28.24 -14.79
CA ALA A 79 34.98 28.37 -16.11
C ALA A 79 33.60 29.02 -16.02
N SER A 80 33.41 30.11 -16.76
CA SER A 80 32.13 30.85 -16.78
C SER A 80 31.70 31.15 -18.21
N ALA A 81 30.59 30.56 -18.63
CA ALA A 81 29.90 30.86 -19.88
C ALA A 81 28.59 31.60 -19.56
N VAL A 82 28.43 32.81 -20.11
CA VAL A 82 27.21 33.63 -19.95
C VAL A 82 26.79 34.10 -21.33
N ASP A 83 25.62 33.66 -21.81
CA ASP A 83 25.05 34.01 -23.12
C ASP A 83 26.06 33.97 -24.27
N ALA A 84 26.92 32.94 -24.22
CA ALA A 84 28.11 32.85 -25.06
C ALA A 84 27.85 32.09 -26.38
N VAL A 85 26.65 31.55 -26.55
CA VAL A 85 26.14 30.97 -27.79
C VAL A 85 24.97 31.79 -28.31
N ARG A 86 24.89 32.00 -29.63
CA ARG A 86 23.77 32.69 -30.30
C ARG A 86 23.44 32.04 -31.63
N GLY A 87 22.18 32.10 -32.05
CA GLY A 87 21.82 31.76 -33.43
C GLY A 87 20.42 32.22 -33.80
N ALA A 88 20.10 32.15 -35.09
CA ALA A 88 18.77 32.44 -35.62
C ALA A 88 18.51 31.62 -36.89
N THR A 89 17.27 31.14 -37.03
CA THR A 89 16.74 30.47 -38.23
C THR A 89 15.21 30.41 -38.16
N SER A 90 14.55 30.11 -39.29
CA SER A 90 13.15 29.67 -39.28
C SER A 90 12.98 28.14 -39.18
N GLY A 91 14.08 27.37 -39.32
CA GLY A 91 14.13 25.92 -39.07
C GLY A 91 14.27 25.56 -37.58
N THR A 92 14.94 24.45 -37.28
CA THR A 92 15.27 24.06 -35.89
C THR A 92 16.57 24.70 -35.44
N LEU A 93 16.60 25.26 -34.23
CA LEU A 93 17.81 25.80 -33.62
C LEU A 93 18.26 24.91 -32.45
N THR A 94 19.47 24.37 -32.52
CA THR A 94 20.10 23.61 -31.43
C THR A 94 21.27 24.39 -30.85
N MET A 95 21.29 24.60 -29.54
CA MET A 95 22.34 25.32 -28.84
C MET A 95 22.87 24.52 -27.65
N THR A 96 24.19 24.42 -27.55
CA THR A 96 24.88 23.77 -26.44
C THR A 96 25.89 24.73 -25.82
N GLN A 97 25.80 24.97 -24.51
CA GLN A 97 26.73 25.80 -23.76
C GLN A 97 27.27 25.04 -22.55
N SER A 98 28.59 24.81 -22.51
CA SER A 98 29.25 24.03 -21.47
C SER A 98 30.37 24.81 -20.76
N ALA A 99 30.41 24.71 -19.44
CA ALA A 99 31.51 25.19 -18.60
C ALA A 99 32.10 24.06 -17.76
N VAL A 100 33.42 23.91 -17.76
CA VAL A 100 34.17 22.88 -17.01
C VAL A 100 35.26 23.54 -16.18
N GLY A 101 35.17 23.45 -14.86
CA GLY A 101 36.17 23.98 -13.95
C GLY A 101 37.49 23.22 -14.05
N GLY A 102 38.62 23.92 -13.85
CA GLY A 102 39.94 23.32 -13.86
C GLY A 102 40.18 22.45 -12.62
N ARG A 103 40.97 21.38 -12.75
CA ARG A 103 41.39 20.57 -11.60
C ARG A 103 42.38 21.34 -10.71
N GLY A 104 42.28 21.17 -9.39
CA GLY A 104 43.28 21.64 -8.42
C GLY A 104 44.59 20.86 -8.48
N GLY A 105 45.71 21.53 -8.27
CA GLY A 105 47.05 20.95 -8.30
C GLY A 105 47.36 20.11 -7.06
N ASP A 106 48.01 18.97 -7.25
CA ASP A 106 48.43 18.10 -6.14
C ASP A 106 49.59 18.72 -5.33
N SER A 107 49.71 18.33 -4.07
CA SER A 107 50.68 18.89 -3.11
C SER A 107 51.10 17.85 -2.07
N GLY A 108 52.33 17.92 -1.57
CA GLY A 108 52.74 17.19 -0.36
C GLY A 108 52.28 17.84 0.96
N ALA A 109 51.55 18.96 0.91
CA ALA A 109 50.99 19.70 2.04
C ALA A 109 49.53 20.09 1.71
N LEU A 110 49.24 21.39 1.53
CA LEU A 110 47.91 21.87 1.13
C LEU A 110 47.73 21.80 -0.40
N ALA A 111 46.82 20.95 -0.86
CA ALA A 111 46.51 20.82 -2.28
C ALA A 111 45.64 21.98 -2.80
N GLY A 112 45.69 22.21 -4.10
CA GLY A 112 44.89 23.22 -4.76
C GLY A 112 43.41 22.84 -4.83
N THR A 113 42.53 23.81 -4.70
CA THR A 113 41.09 23.59 -4.90
C THR A 113 40.76 23.41 -6.38
N GLY A 114 39.68 22.68 -6.67
CA GLY A 114 39.06 22.68 -7.99
C GLY A 114 38.53 24.06 -8.37
N GLY A 115 38.39 24.31 -9.67
CA GLY A 115 37.76 25.49 -10.23
C GLY A 115 36.25 25.34 -10.29
N GLU A 116 35.53 26.43 -10.10
CA GLU A 116 34.08 26.50 -10.21
C GLU A 116 33.63 26.47 -11.68
N ALA A 117 32.45 25.91 -11.96
CA ALA A 117 31.85 25.93 -13.28
C ALA A 117 30.48 26.59 -13.28
N SER A 118 30.30 27.58 -14.16
CA SER A 118 29.06 28.32 -14.30
C SER A 118 28.69 28.43 -15.78
N SER A 119 27.58 27.83 -16.20
CA SER A 119 27.02 27.96 -17.55
C SER A 119 25.62 28.56 -17.46
N ARG A 120 25.41 29.75 -18.05
CA ARG A 120 24.13 30.48 -18.02
C ARG A 120 23.76 30.93 -19.42
N LEU A 121 22.58 30.52 -19.89
CA LEU A 121 22.01 30.91 -21.17
C LEU A 121 20.58 31.44 -20.99
N SER A 122 20.37 32.69 -21.38
CA SER A 122 19.06 33.29 -21.59
C SER A 122 18.88 33.54 -23.08
N PHE A 123 17.85 32.95 -23.67
CA PHE A 123 17.64 33.00 -25.11
C PHE A 123 16.16 33.15 -25.49
N ALA A 124 15.89 33.92 -26.53
CA ALA A 124 14.55 34.08 -27.07
C ALA A 124 14.59 34.06 -28.61
N ASP A 125 13.84 33.14 -29.21
CA ASP A 125 13.61 33.10 -30.67
C ASP A 125 12.20 32.59 -30.95
N LEU A 126 11.37 33.46 -31.52
CA LEU A 126 9.99 33.17 -31.89
C LEU A 126 9.82 32.82 -33.37
N VAL A 127 10.90 32.92 -34.15
CA VAL A 127 10.91 32.65 -35.60
C VAL A 127 11.25 31.20 -35.88
N ALA A 128 12.16 30.61 -35.10
CA ALA A 128 12.49 29.20 -35.21
C ALA A 128 11.27 28.30 -34.92
N TYR A 129 11.10 27.24 -35.70
CA TYR A 129 10.04 26.24 -35.45
C TYR A 129 10.22 25.56 -34.09
N GLY A 130 11.46 25.27 -33.70
CA GLY A 130 11.81 24.71 -32.39
C GLY A 130 13.21 25.14 -31.94
N VAL A 131 13.34 25.43 -30.65
CA VAL A 131 14.60 25.79 -30.00
C VAL A 131 14.96 24.71 -28.98
N SER A 132 16.04 23.98 -29.23
CA SER A 132 16.59 22.96 -28.32
C SER A 132 17.84 23.50 -27.64
N VAL A 133 17.79 23.67 -26.31
CA VAL A 133 18.90 24.21 -25.51
C VAL A 133 19.42 23.16 -24.53
N SER A 134 20.74 23.00 -24.52
CA SER A 134 21.48 22.21 -23.52
C SER A 134 22.53 23.08 -22.84
N VAL A 135 22.39 23.27 -21.53
CA VAL A 135 23.35 24.03 -20.70
C VAL A 135 23.95 23.08 -19.67
N THR A 136 25.28 22.94 -19.68
CA THR A 136 25.99 22.04 -18.76
C THR A 136 27.10 22.74 -17.98
N ALA A 137 27.28 22.36 -16.72
CA ALA A 137 28.35 22.84 -15.86
C ALA A 137 28.98 21.69 -15.07
N PHE A 138 30.31 21.59 -15.08
CA PHE A 138 31.07 20.54 -14.38
C PHE A 138 32.16 21.16 -13.49
N GLY A 139 32.00 21.06 -12.17
CA GLY A 139 32.97 21.56 -11.21
C GLY A 139 34.31 20.82 -11.31
N GLY A 140 35.41 21.53 -11.08
CA GLY A 140 36.75 20.96 -11.10
C GLY A 140 37.01 20.06 -9.89
N THR A 141 37.78 18.99 -10.06
CA THR A 141 38.16 18.15 -8.91
C THR A 141 39.20 18.85 -8.04
N GLY A 142 39.18 18.57 -6.74
CA GLY A 142 40.23 18.99 -5.81
C GLY A 142 41.57 18.31 -6.07
N GLY A 143 42.67 18.93 -5.66
CA GLY A 143 44.00 18.33 -5.65
C GLY A 143 44.21 17.38 -4.47
N ASN A 144 45.10 16.40 -4.62
CA ASN A 144 45.47 15.49 -3.53
C ASN A 144 46.61 16.08 -2.68
N GLY A 145 46.60 15.85 -1.37
CA GLY A 145 47.67 16.26 -0.46
C GLY A 145 47.39 15.91 1.00
N GLU A 146 48.26 16.32 1.93
CA GLU A 146 48.02 16.13 3.38
C GLU A 146 46.74 16.84 3.81
N THR A 147 46.57 18.09 3.37
CA THR A 147 45.26 18.75 3.37
C THR A 147 44.74 18.75 1.95
N ALA A 148 43.74 17.91 1.70
CA ALA A 148 43.15 17.78 0.38
C ALA A 148 42.46 19.07 -0.09
N GLY A 149 42.50 19.31 -1.39
CA GLY A 149 41.81 20.43 -2.02
C GLY A 149 40.32 20.14 -2.12
N THR A 150 39.49 21.12 -1.77
CA THR A 150 38.05 21.04 -2.01
C THR A 150 37.74 21.01 -3.51
N ALA A 151 36.67 20.32 -3.89
CA ALA A 151 36.20 20.39 -5.26
C ALA A 151 35.55 21.75 -5.57
N GLY A 152 35.45 22.07 -6.86
CA GLY A 152 34.66 23.20 -7.34
C GLY A 152 33.20 22.83 -7.51
N ASN A 153 32.31 23.81 -7.31
CA ASN A 153 30.87 23.63 -7.53
C ASN A 153 30.50 23.83 -9.01
N ALA A 154 29.27 23.44 -9.34
CA ALA A 154 28.69 23.61 -10.68
C ALA A 154 27.33 24.31 -10.64
N THR A 155 27.12 25.25 -11.55
CA THR A 155 25.83 25.92 -11.77
C THR A 155 25.48 25.94 -13.24
N ALA A 156 24.35 25.35 -13.62
CA ALA A 156 23.80 25.40 -14.97
C ALA A 156 22.42 26.08 -14.96
N MET A 157 22.25 27.12 -15.78
CA MET A 157 20.99 27.85 -15.89
C MET A 157 20.61 28.05 -17.35
N ALA A 158 19.43 27.60 -17.74
CA ALA A 158 18.87 27.81 -19.07
C ALA A 158 17.50 28.48 -18.95
N ALA A 159 17.29 29.58 -19.66
CA ALA A 159 16.01 30.27 -19.74
C ALA A 159 15.68 30.54 -21.21
N VAL A 160 14.60 29.95 -21.72
CA VAL A 160 14.27 29.98 -23.16
C VAL A 160 12.85 30.44 -23.38
N THR A 161 12.67 31.37 -24.33
CA THR A 161 11.38 31.64 -24.97
C THR A 161 11.46 31.19 -26.42
N GLY A 162 10.60 30.26 -26.83
CA GLY A 162 10.77 29.55 -28.09
C GLY A 162 9.48 29.26 -28.85
N GLY A 163 9.65 28.88 -30.12
CA GLY A 163 8.60 28.36 -30.98
C GLY A 163 7.97 27.04 -30.51
N PRO A 164 6.99 26.50 -31.25
CA PRO A 164 6.17 25.34 -30.87
C PRO A 164 6.95 24.07 -30.51
N GLY A 165 8.14 23.85 -31.07
CA GLY A 165 8.94 22.62 -30.87
C GLY A 165 10.09 22.76 -29.87
N SER A 166 10.01 23.69 -28.92
CA SER A 166 11.16 24.03 -28.06
C SER A 166 11.33 23.09 -26.85
N SER A 167 12.58 22.88 -26.43
CA SER A 167 12.96 22.07 -25.28
C SER A 167 14.21 22.64 -24.58
N VAL A 168 14.31 22.41 -23.28
CA VAL A 168 15.39 22.96 -22.44
C VAL A 168 15.92 21.90 -21.50
N PHE A 169 17.24 21.76 -21.47
CA PHE A 169 17.96 20.92 -20.52
C PHE A 169 19.07 21.71 -19.82
N ALA A 170 19.08 21.66 -18.49
CA ALA A 170 20.16 22.17 -17.66
C ALA A 170 20.75 21.05 -16.79
N GLN A 171 22.09 20.90 -16.80
CA GLN A 171 22.80 19.91 -16.01
C GLN A 171 23.97 20.51 -15.23
N ALA A 172 24.02 20.28 -13.94
CA ALA A 172 25.15 20.65 -13.09
C ALA A 172 25.73 19.42 -12.39
N VAL A 173 27.05 19.27 -12.41
CA VAL A 173 27.76 18.19 -11.71
C VAL A 173 28.90 18.80 -10.90
N GLY A 174 28.85 18.68 -9.57
CA GLY A 174 29.90 19.15 -8.69
C GLY A 174 31.19 18.32 -8.85
N GLY A 175 32.34 18.94 -8.62
CA GLY A 175 33.62 18.24 -8.70
C GLY A 175 33.81 17.22 -7.57
N ASN A 176 34.69 16.24 -7.75
CA ASN A 176 35.09 15.35 -6.65
C ASN A 176 36.12 16.03 -5.73
N GLY A 177 36.00 15.82 -4.42
CA GLY A 177 36.99 16.26 -3.43
C GLY A 177 38.34 15.57 -3.62
N GLY A 178 39.43 16.24 -3.23
CA GLY A 178 40.77 15.67 -3.24
C GLY A 178 40.97 14.61 -2.15
N ASN A 179 41.92 13.70 -2.36
CA ASN A 179 42.28 12.69 -1.36
C ASN A 179 43.33 13.21 -0.37
N GLY A 180 43.13 12.90 0.91
CA GLY A 180 44.06 13.15 2.01
C GLY A 180 45.18 12.10 2.05
N SER A 181 46.43 12.52 1.94
CA SER A 181 47.62 11.67 2.17
C SER A 181 48.06 11.82 3.63
N PHE A 182 47.63 10.90 4.50
CA PHE A 182 47.76 11.05 5.96
C PHE A 182 47.03 12.29 6.52
N GLY A 183 45.81 12.51 6.03
CA GLY A 183 44.95 13.63 6.43
C GLY A 183 43.52 13.48 5.95
N GLU A 184 42.71 14.52 6.20
CA GLU A 184 41.29 14.59 5.86
C GLU A 184 41.03 14.53 4.35
N GLY A 185 39.98 13.81 3.96
CA GLY A 185 39.44 13.87 2.61
C GLY A 185 38.64 15.15 2.41
N ALA A 186 38.76 15.77 1.24
CA ALA A 186 38.04 17.02 0.97
C ALA A 186 36.58 16.78 0.58
N LYS A 187 35.70 17.73 0.92
CA LYS A 187 34.29 17.71 0.50
C LYS A 187 34.17 17.71 -1.04
N GLY A 188 33.19 16.97 -1.56
CA GLY A 188 32.72 17.09 -2.94
C GLY A 188 32.03 18.43 -3.21
N GLY A 189 32.05 18.87 -4.46
CA GLY A 189 31.47 20.14 -4.90
C GLY A 189 29.94 20.06 -4.98
N ASP A 190 29.28 21.17 -4.72
CA ASP A 190 27.83 21.28 -4.81
C ASP A 190 27.38 21.47 -6.27
N ALA A 191 26.13 21.11 -6.59
CA ALA A 191 25.56 21.26 -7.92
C ALA A 191 24.17 21.92 -7.91
N ALA A 192 23.98 22.91 -8.79
CA ALA A 192 22.71 23.62 -8.96
C ALA A 192 22.29 23.70 -10.44
N ALA A 193 21.12 23.17 -10.79
CA ALA A 193 20.58 23.20 -12.15
C ALA A 193 19.21 23.90 -12.21
N HIS A 194 19.05 24.86 -13.12
CA HIS A 194 17.79 25.57 -13.34
C HIS A 194 17.43 25.58 -14.82
N ALA A 195 16.22 25.15 -15.17
CA ALA A 195 15.72 25.19 -16.55
C ALA A 195 14.37 25.90 -16.61
N SER A 196 14.20 26.83 -17.55
CA SER A 196 12.90 27.45 -17.83
C SER A 196 12.60 27.53 -19.31
N LEU A 197 11.34 27.24 -19.67
CA LEU A 197 10.84 27.34 -21.03
C LEU A 197 9.48 28.03 -21.05
N THR A 198 9.32 29.03 -21.92
CA THR A 198 8.02 29.55 -22.34
C THR A 198 7.81 29.25 -23.82
N ALA A 199 6.89 28.34 -24.14
CA ALA A 199 6.50 28.05 -25.51
C ALA A 199 5.35 28.95 -25.97
N ASN A 200 5.43 29.48 -27.19
CA ASN A 200 4.52 30.50 -27.72
C ASN A 200 3.15 29.99 -28.23
N THR A 201 2.96 28.67 -28.32
CA THR A 201 1.71 28.01 -28.75
C THR A 201 1.48 26.76 -27.90
N PRO A 202 0.31 26.10 -27.86
CA PRO A 202 0.09 24.77 -27.24
C PRO A 202 0.19 23.63 -28.28
N THR A 203 1.18 22.74 -28.21
CA THR A 203 1.42 21.57 -29.09
C THR A 203 2.15 20.45 -28.33
N SER A 204 2.20 19.24 -28.90
CA SER A 204 2.31 17.97 -28.15
C SER A 204 3.71 17.47 -27.75
N ALA A 205 4.83 18.17 -27.99
CA ALA A 205 6.17 17.64 -27.65
C ALA A 205 7.14 18.72 -27.12
N ARG A 206 7.10 19.00 -25.81
CA ARG A 206 7.94 20.02 -25.15
C ARG A 206 8.39 19.57 -23.78
N LYS A 207 9.70 19.56 -23.56
CA LYS A 207 10.29 19.10 -22.30
C LYS A 207 11.18 20.19 -21.69
N VAL A 208 11.00 20.39 -20.40
CA VAL A 208 11.93 21.16 -19.54
C VAL A 208 12.54 20.19 -18.55
N SER A 209 13.86 20.09 -18.50
CA SER A 209 14.54 19.24 -17.53
C SER A 209 15.72 19.91 -16.86
N ALA A 210 15.80 19.77 -15.54
CA ALA A 210 16.94 20.18 -14.73
C ALA A 210 17.50 18.98 -13.95
N SER A 211 18.82 18.79 -14.02
CA SER A 211 19.53 17.69 -13.33
C SER A 211 20.74 18.21 -12.57
N ALA A 212 20.82 17.92 -11.27
CA ALA A 212 21.96 18.27 -10.44
C ALA A 212 22.54 17.02 -9.77
N GLN A 213 23.87 16.88 -9.81
CA GLN A 213 24.60 15.81 -9.13
C GLN A 213 25.72 16.42 -8.27
N GLY A 214 25.64 16.24 -6.96
CA GLY A 214 26.71 16.62 -6.04
C GLY A 214 27.95 15.76 -6.28
N GLY A 215 29.12 16.36 -6.14
CA GLY A 215 30.39 15.65 -6.30
C GLY A 215 30.70 14.73 -5.13
N ASN A 216 31.54 13.72 -5.34
CA ASN A 216 31.90 12.79 -4.27
C ASN A 216 32.93 13.41 -3.33
N GLY A 217 32.85 13.05 -2.05
CA GLY A 217 33.89 13.34 -1.08
C GLY A 217 35.19 12.60 -1.40
N GLY A 218 36.32 13.23 -1.08
CA GLY A 218 37.64 12.66 -1.23
C GLY A 218 37.97 11.67 -0.11
N SER A 219 38.90 10.76 -0.36
CA SER A 219 39.25 9.72 0.59
C SER A 219 40.21 10.23 1.69
N ALA A 220 40.20 9.58 2.85
CA ALA A 220 41.12 9.87 3.95
C ALA A 220 41.95 8.66 4.36
N ARG A 221 43.11 8.91 4.98
CA ARG A 221 44.06 7.88 5.44
C ARG A 221 44.66 8.27 6.78
N GLY A 222 44.67 7.36 7.75
CA GLY A 222 45.32 7.52 9.04
C GLY A 222 44.37 7.78 10.21
N ALA A 223 44.80 7.39 11.41
CA ALA A 223 43.98 7.49 12.62
C ALA A 223 43.61 8.95 12.95
N GLY A 224 42.33 9.18 13.26
CA GLY A 224 41.81 10.50 13.63
C GLY A 224 41.34 11.36 12.46
N TYR A 225 41.50 10.88 11.21
CA TYR A 225 41.02 11.58 10.02
C TYR A 225 39.70 11.02 9.50
N ARG A 226 39.05 11.77 8.61
CA ARG A 226 37.75 11.44 8.03
C ARG A 226 37.70 11.71 6.52
N GLY A 227 37.02 10.82 5.79
CA GLY A 227 36.69 11.03 4.39
C GLY A 227 35.81 12.26 4.20
N GLY A 228 35.94 12.93 3.06
CA GLY A 228 35.15 14.12 2.77
C GLY A 228 33.68 13.77 2.64
N ASP A 229 32.79 14.70 2.99
CA ASP A 229 31.38 14.52 2.73
C ASP A 229 31.06 14.68 1.24
N GLY A 230 29.98 14.05 0.79
CA GLY A 230 29.42 14.31 -0.52
C GLY A 230 28.93 15.75 -0.69
N GLY A 231 28.97 16.25 -1.93
CA GLY A 231 28.41 17.53 -2.33
C GLY A 231 26.89 17.50 -2.38
N SER A 232 26.25 18.62 -2.11
CA SER A 232 24.80 18.78 -2.20
C SER A 232 24.34 18.94 -3.65
N ALA A 233 23.08 18.61 -3.93
CA ALA A 233 22.46 18.81 -5.24
C ALA A 233 21.09 19.48 -5.11
N PHE A 234 20.85 20.45 -5.99
CA PHE A 234 19.57 21.15 -6.13
C PHE A 234 19.22 21.35 -7.60
N ALA A 235 17.98 21.04 -7.98
CA ALA A 235 17.50 21.25 -9.34
C ALA A 235 16.10 21.84 -9.33
N GLN A 236 15.78 22.70 -10.31
CA GLN A 236 14.48 23.36 -10.46
C GLN A 236 14.13 23.52 -11.94
N ALA A 237 12.86 23.30 -12.29
CA ALA A 237 12.38 23.47 -13.66
C ALA A 237 11.03 24.21 -13.73
N GLN A 238 10.88 25.08 -14.73
CA GLN A 238 9.66 25.87 -14.96
C GLN A 238 9.23 25.79 -16.42
N GLY A 239 7.97 25.48 -16.71
CA GLY A 239 7.50 25.30 -18.09
C GLY A 239 6.13 25.90 -18.36
N GLN A 240 6.01 26.83 -19.29
CA GLN A 240 4.72 27.39 -19.72
C GLN A 240 4.34 26.87 -21.11
N ASN A 241 3.11 26.40 -21.25
CA ASN A 241 2.63 25.68 -22.42
C ASN A 241 3.52 24.47 -22.78
N VAL A 242 3.87 23.62 -21.82
CA VAL A 242 4.75 22.45 -22.06
C VAL A 242 3.99 21.14 -21.87
N SER A 243 4.59 20.03 -22.29
CA SER A 243 4.03 18.70 -22.07
C SER A 243 4.71 17.90 -20.97
N ALA A 244 5.97 18.24 -20.63
CA ALA A 244 6.72 17.58 -19.56
C ALA A 244 7.67 18.53 -18.83
N ILE A 245 7.75 18.39 -17.50
CA ILE A 245 8.70 19.08 -16.62
C ILE A 245 9.36 18.06 -15.69
N GLU A 246 10.68 17.98 -15.70
CA GLU A 246 11.45 17.01 -14.92
C GLU A 246 12.56 17.69 -14.09
N VAL A 247 12.66 17.27 -12.83
CA VAL A 247 13.72 17.64 -11.89
C VAL A 247 14.29 16.38 -11.26
N VAL A 248 15.62 16.25 -11.32
CA VAL A 248 16.36 15.19 -10.62
C VAL A 248 17.53 15.82 -9.87
N ALA A 249 17.59 15.63 -8.56
CA ALA A 249 18.73 16.01 -7.74
C ALA A 249 19.32 14.78 -7.06
N GLN A 250 20.63 14.57 -7.22
CA GLN A 250 21.38 13.46 -6.65
C GLN A 250 22.52 13.98 -5.77
N GLY A 251 22.50 13.63 -4.48
CA GLY A 251 23.57 13.96 -3.55
C GLY A 251 24.85 13.19 -3.86
N GLY A 252 25.99 13.82 -3.61
CA GLY A 252 27.30 13.18 -3.74
C GLY A 252 27.52 12.11 -2.66
N HIS A 253 28.35 11.12 -2.99
CA HIS A 253 28.74 10.08 -2.04
C HIS A 253 29.81 10.59 -1.07
N GLY A 254 29.81 10.07 0.16
CA GLY A 254 30.87 10.28 1.13
C GLY A 254 32.17 9.58 0.73
N GLY A 255 33.30 10.17 1.10
CA GLY A 255 34.64 9.67 0.79
C GLY A 255 35.01 8.45 1.63
N ALA A 256 35.74 7.52 1.01
CA ALA A 256 36.21 6.30 1.68
C ALA A 256 37.38 6.60 2.64
N ALA A 257 37.64 5.68 3.55
CA ALA A 257 38.66 5.85 4.57
C ALA A 257 39.45 4.56 4.84
N VAL A 258 40.76 4.69 5.06
CA VAL A 258 41.70 3.58 5.31
C VAL A 258 42.64 3.89 6.49
N GLU A 259 43.29 2.87 7.06
CA GLU A 259 44.25 3.01 8.17
C GLU A 259 43.67 3.76 9.38
N SER A 260 42.56 3.25 9.90
CA SER A 260 41.80 3.84 11.03
C SER A 260 41.22 5.24 10.81
N ALA A 261 41.16 5.73 9.56
CA ALA A 261 40.35 6.89 9.20
C ALA A 261 38.86 6.51 9.08
N SER A 262 37.98 7.48 9.32
CA SER A 262 36.51 7.32 9.29
C SER A 262 35.89 7.73 7.95
N GLY A 263 34.81 7.07 7.55
CA GLY A 263 34.13 7.35 6.29
C GLY A 263 33.39 8.70 6.28
N GLY A 264 33.38 9.37 5.14
CA GLY A 264 32.60 10.59 4.92
C GLY A 264 31.11 10.30 4.79
N SER A 265 30.25 11.25 5.10
CA SER A 265 28.79 11.07 4.99
C SER A 265 28.32 11.33 3.57
N GLY A 266 27.27 10.63 3.15
CA GLY A 266 26.57 10.93 1.92
C GLY A 266 25.73 12.21 2.03
N ALA A 267 25.57 12.93 0.92
CA ALA A 267 24.83 14.18 0.92
C ALA A 267 23.31 13.97 1.04
N THR A 268 22.67 14.81 1.85
CA THR A 268 21.20 14.89 1.92
C THR A 268 20.66 15.69 0.74
N VAL A 269 19.51 15.29 0.19
CA VAL A 269 18.82 16.00 -0.90
C VAL A 269 17.40 16.35 -0.49
N THR A 270 17.03 17.62 -0.68
CA THR A 270 15.69 18.14 -0.40
C THR A 270 15.17 18.91 -1.61
N LEU A 271 14.05 18.48 -2.17
CA LEU A 271 13.31 19.18 -3.21
C LEU A 271 11.92 19.56 -2.67
N GLU A 272 11.61 20.85 -2.71
CA GLU A 272 10.32 21.41 -2.34
C GLU A 272 9.83 22.24 -3.53
N ASP A 273 8.68 21.87 -4.09
CA ASP A 273 8.04 22.57 -5.21
C ASP A 273 9.04 22.95 -6.32
N ALA A 274 9.93 22.02 -6.67
CA ALA A 274 11.00 22.26 -7.62
C ALA A 274 10.49 22.35 -9.08
N LEU A 275 9.21 22.05 -9.29
CA LEU A 275 8.50 22.11 -10.56
C LEU A 275 7.40 23.17 -10.51
N SER A 276 7.27 23.97 -11.56
CA SER A 276 6.10 24.82 -11.78
C SER A 276 5.80 25.01 -13.26
N GLY A 277 4.55 25.32 -13.63
CA GLY A 277 4.24 25.44 -15.05
C GLY A 277 2.77 25.40 -15.42
N THR A 278 2.53 25.33 -16.73
CA THR A 278 1.21 25.10 -17.34
C THR A 278 1.34 24.25 -18.60
N GLY A 279 0.29 23.50 -18.89
CA GLY A 279 0.15 22.65 -20.07
C GLY A 279 -1.23 22.00 -20.11
N ASN A 280 -1.72 21.67 -21.31
CA ASN A 280 -3.02 21.00 -21.47
C ASN A 280 -2.91 19.49 -21.20
N TYR A 281 -1.80 18.88 -21.64
CA TYR A 281 -1.35 17.54 -21.29
C TYR A 281 -0.02 17.71 -20.60
N LEU A 282 0.08 17.41 -19.30
CA LEU A 282 1.26 17.75 -18.52
C LEU A 282 1.73 16.58 -17.65
N GLN A 283 2.98 16.19 -17.85
CA GLN A 283 3.69 15.23 -17.02
C GLN A 283 4.73 15.94 -16.15
N LEU A 284 4.74 15.64 -14.86
CA LEU A 284 5.64 16.20 -13.86
C LEU A 284 6.46 15.08 -13.23
N LYS A 285 7.77 15.29 -13.06
CA LYS A 285 8.64 14.32 -12.41
C LYS A 285 9.64 15.02 -11.48
N GLN A 286 9.56 14.75 -10.17
CA GLN A 286 10.45 15.31 -9.16
C GLN A 286 11.13 14.20 -8.35
N MET A 287 12.45 14.09 -8.44
CA MET A 287 13.22 13.03 -7.79
C MET A 287 14.35 13.56 -6.92
N ALA A 288 14.32 13.21 -5.63
CA ALA A 288 15.43 13.42 -4.69
C ALA A 288 16.15 12.10 -4.42
N ILE A 289 17.44 12.02 -4.70
CA ILE A 289 18.27 10.83 -4.45
C ILE A 289 19.41 11.26 -3.56
N ALA A 290 19.50 10.72 -2.35
CA ALA A 290 20.59 11.06 -1.44
C ALA A 290 21.88 10.30 -1.76
N GLY A 291 22.99 10.82 -1.26
CA GLY A 291 24.30 10.20 -1.40
C GLY A 291 24.53 9.07 -0.42
N ASN A 292 25.31 8.07 -0.83
CA ASN A 292 25.74 6.98 0.07
C ASN A 292 26.86 7.44 1.00
N GLY A 293 26.96 6.84 2.18
CA GLY A 293 28.09 7.00 3.09
C GLY A 293 29.37 6.31 2.59
N GLY A 294 30.52 6.82 3.00
CA GLY A 294 31.83 6.29 2.67
C GLY A 294 32.22 5.09 3.54
N ASN A 295 32.89 4.11 2.94
CA ASN A 295 33.37 2.93 3.66
C ASN A 295 34.59 3.25 4.53
N ALA A 296 34.84 2.44 5.56
CA ALA A 296 36.01 2.53 6.43
C ALA A 296 36.64 1.15 6.68
N SER A 297 37.98 1.06 6.64
CA SER A 297 38.70 -0.19 6.93
C SER A 297 38.70 -0.53 8.42
N ASP A 298 39.22 0.39 9.24
CA ASP A 298 39.59 0.17 10.66
C ASP A 298 38.88 1.16 11.62
N SER A 299 37.74 1.75 11.21
CA SER A 299 37.02 2.75 12.02
C SER A 299 35.56 2.98 11.55
N GLN A 300 34.89 4.01 12.05
CA GLN A 300 33.48 4.31 11.74
C GLN A 300 33.27 4.63 10.24
N ALA A 301 32.33 3.93 9.60
CA ALA A 301 31.90 4.23 8.24
C ALA A 301 30.87 5.38 8.22
N GLY A 302 30.76 6.07 7.09
CA GLY A 302 29.87 7.21 6.93
C GLY A 302 28.40 6.80 6.80
N ALA A 303 27.50 7.67 7.27
CA ALA A 303 26.06 7.46 7.09
C ALA A 303 25.60 7.82 5.67
N GLY A 304 24.55 7.16 5.19
CA GLY A 304 23.82 7.57 3.99
C GLY A 304 23.05 8.87 4.24
N GLY A 305 22.93 9.71 3.21
CA GLY A 305 22.16 10.95 3.28
C GLY A 305 20.65 10.71 3.27
N GLY A 306 19.86 11.63 3.83
CA GLY A 306 18.40 11.59 3.73
C GLY A 306 17.88 12.17 2.42
N ALA A 307 16.70 11.74 1.97
CA ALA A 307 16.03 12.28 0.79
C ALA A 307 14.62 12.78 1.12
N SER A 308 14.29 14.00 0.67
CA SER A 308 12.95 14.58 0.76
C SER A 308 12.53 15.14 -0.59
N SER A 309 11.35 14.76 -1.08
CA SER A 309 10.74 15.31 -2.30
C SER A 309 9.28 15.64 -2.04
N SER A 310 8.94 16.93 -2.05
CA SER A 310 7.58 17.45 -1.79
C SER A 310 7.13 18.30 -2.97
N LEU A 311 5.92 18.04 -3.47
CA LEU A 311 5.31 18.77 -4.58
C LEU A 311 3.85 19.09 -4.27
N ASN A 312 3.52 20.37 -4.22
CA ASN A 312 2.16 20.89 -4.23
C ASN A 312 1.91 21.60 -5.56
N TYR A 313 1.05 21.03 -6.39
CA TYR A 313 0.87 21.51 -7.76
C TYR A 313 -0.60 21.51 -8.19
N ALA A 314 -1.02 22.58 -8.84
CA ALA A 314 -2.35 22.72 -9.39
C ALA A 314 -2.32 23.24 -10.83
N ASN A 315 -3.07 22.61 -11.74
CA ASN A 315 -3.28 23.11 -13.09
C ASN A 315 -4.71 22.82 -13.56
N ALA A 316 -5.59 23.81 -13.41
CA ALA A 316 -6.99 23.71 -13.82
C ALA A 316 -7.21 23.76 -15.35
N SER A 317 -6.17 24.02 -16.14
CA SER A 317 -6.27 24.02 -17.61
C SER A 317 -5.88 22.68 -18.24
N ALA A 318 -5.29 21.77 -17.47
CA ALA A 318 -4.93 20.44 -17.94
C ALA A 318 -6.16 19.53 -18.07
N TRP A 319 -6.33 18.92 -19.24
CA TRP A 319 -7.24 17.77 -19.41
C TRP A 319 -6.58 16.46 -18.96
N HIS A 320 -5.24 16.43 -18.90
CA HIS A 320 -4.47 15.34 -18.31
C HIS A 320 -3.28 15.90 -17.52
N LEU A 321 -3.21 15.53 -16.25
CA LEU A 321 -2.14 15.92 -15.33
C LEU A 321 -1.61 14.68 -14.62
N GLU A 322 -0.34 14.36 -14.87
CA GLU A 322 0.36 13.24 -14.24
C GLU A 322 1.56 13.76 -13.46
N ALA A 323 1.72 13.34 -12.21
CA ALA A 323 2.87 13.69 -11.40
C ALA A 323 3.53 12.46 -10.77
N THR A 324 4.85 12.34 -10.92
CA THR A 324 5.68 11.37 -10.22
C THR A 324 6.58 12.10 -9.23
N VAL A 325 6.47 11.78 -7.94
CA VAL A 325 7.30 12.35 -6.88
C VAL A 325 8.02 11.22 -6.17
N ALA A 326 9.36 11.25 -6.18
CA ALA A 326 10.18 10.18 -5.61
C ALA A 326 11.27 10.69 -4.66
N ALA A 327 11.53 9.94 -3.60
CA ALA A 327 12.64 10.13 -2.68
C ALA A 327 13.36 8.81 -2.38
N THR A 328 14.68 8.79 -2.52
CA THR A 328 15.53 7.61 -2.24
C THR A 328 16.65 7.97 -1.28
N GLY A 329 16.63 7.39 -0.08
CA GLY A 329 17.67 7.55 0.94
C GLY A 329 18.97 6.86 0.54
N GLY A 330 20.09 7.41 1.02
CA GLY A 330 21.43 6.91 0.69
C GLY A 330 21.79 5.67 1.50
N LEU A 331 22.66 4.82 0.95
CA LEU A 331 23.14 3.63 1.66
C LEU A 331 24.12 4.01 2.78
N GLY A 332 24.09 3.30 3.90
CA GLY A 332 25.11 3.38 4.93
C GLY A 332 26.44 2.78 4.45
N GLY A 333 27.58 3.35 4.88
CA GLY A 333 28.91 2.84 4.57
C GLY A 333 29.25 1.55 5.35
N THR A 334 30.11 0.72 4.77
CA THR A 334 30.57 -0.53 5.38
C THR A 334 31.83 -0.32 6.22
N SER A 335 31.91 -0.99 7.37
CA SER A 335 33.10 -1.10 8.21
C SER A 335 33.67 -2.53 8.15
N PHE A 336 34.97 -2.68 7.86
CA PHE A 336 35.63 -3.99 7.71
C PHE A 336 36.29 -4.53 9.00
N SER A 337 36.07 -3.88 10.15
CA SER A 337 36.77 -4.11 11.43
C SER A 337 35.90 -3.71 12.65
N ASP A 338 36.52 -3.36 13.80
CA ASP A 338 35.92 -2.88 15.05
C ASP A 338 35.17 -1.53 14.94
N GLY A 339 35.17 -0.89 13.76
CA GLY A 339 34.39 0.31 13.48
C GLY A 339 32.88 0.07 13.35
N ALA A 340 32.06 1.06 13.72
CA ALA A 340 30.62 1.03 13.48
C ALA A 340 30.30 1.32 12.01
N ALA A 341 29.37 0.57 11.40
CA ALA A 341 28.91 0.83 10.06
C ALA A 341 27.98 2.07 10.00
N GLY A 342 27.75 2.60 8.81
CA GLY A 342 26.85 3.72 8.58
C GLY A 342 25.38 3.31 8.63
N ARG A 343 24.51 4.18 9.13
CA ARG A 343 23.06 4.00 8.99
C ARG A 343 22.61 4.31 7.56
N GLY A 344 21.60 3.60 7.07
CA GLY A 344 20.87 3.96 5.86
C GLY A 344 20.07 5.25 6.03
N GLY A 345 20.01 6.06 4.98
CA GLY A 345 19.30 7.34 4.97
C GLY A 345 17.79 7.16 4.91
N ASP A 346 17.05 8.02 5.61
CA ASP A 346 15.59 8.04 5.58
C ASP A 346 15.07 8.75 4.30
N ALA A 347 13.88 8.37 3.83
CA ALA A 347 13.27 8.93 2.62
C ALA A 347 11.81 9.35 2.84
N ILE A 348 11.46 10.56 2.37
CA ILE A 348 10.09 11.10 2.46
C ILE A 348 9.67 11.66 1.10
N ALA A 349 8.55 11.20 0.55
CA ALA A 349 7.94 11.73 -0.66
C ALA A 349 6.52 12.25 -0.40
N ARG A 350 6.16 13.43 -0.92
CA ARG A 350 4.83 14.06 -0.75
C ARG A 350 4.34 14.66 -2.06
N ALA A 351 3.11 14.35 -2.46
CA ALA A 351 2.47 14.98 -3.61
C ALA A 351 1.04 15.41 -3.28
N THR A 352 0.71 16.67 -3.53
CA THR A 352 -0.65 17.20 -3.54
C THR A 352 -0.93 17.77 -4.92
N ILE A 353 -1.76 17.10 -5.71
CA ILE A 353 -1.94 17.39 -7.13
C ILE A 353 -3.41 17.70 -7.43
N ALA A 354 -3.67 18.86 -8.02
CA ALA A 354 -5.01 19.28 -8.41
C ALA A 354 -5.08 19.59 -9.92
N GLY A 355 -6.12 19.08 -10.58
CA GLY A 355 -6.36 19.33 -12.00
C GLY A 355 -7.86 19.37 -12.31
N ASN A 356 -8.20 19.52 -13.59
CA ASN A 356 -9.58 19.63 -14.01
C ASN A 356 -10.21 18.27 -14.32
N ASP A 357 -9.62 17.51 -15.25
CA ASP A 357 -10.16 16.26 -15.77
C ASP A 357 -9.36 15.04 -15.25
N GLU A 358 -8.52 14.39 -16.05
CA GLU A 358 -7.73 13.24 -15.56
C GLU A 358 -6.53 13.71 -14.74
N VAL A 359 -6.48 13.32 -13.46
CA VAL A 359 -5.39 13.66 -12.55
C VAL A 359 -4.84 12.38 -11.92
N THR A 360 -3.53 12.15 -12.09
CA THR A 360 -2.82 11.01 -11.53
C THR A 360 -1.58 11.47 -10.76
N ALA A 361 -1.37 10.93 -9.56
CA ALA A 361 -0.14 11.11 -8.81
C ALA A 361 0.45 9.77 -8.38
N THR A 362 1.72 9.57 -8.67
CA THR A 362 2.54 8.44 -8.22
C THR A 362 3.58 8.94 -7.24
N VAL A 363 3.53 8.47 -6.00
CA VAL A 363 4.43 8.89 -4.91
C VAL A 363 5.24 7.70 -4.43
N LEU A 364 6.57 7.80 -4.52
CA LEU A 364 7.50 6.71 -4.22
C LEU A 364 8.53 7.15 -3.16
N SER A 365 8.65 6.40 -2.07
CA SER A 365 9.73 6.61 -1.10
C SER A 365 10.50 5.31 -0.86
N SER A 366 11.83 5.36 -0.86
CA SER A 366 12.69 4.21 -0.57
C SER A 366 13.78 4.58 0.43
N GLY A 367 13.79 3.92 1.60
CA GLY A 367 14.82 4.08 2.61
C GLY A 367 16.15 3.43 2.18
N GLY A 368 17.27 4.00 2.58
CA GLY A 368 18.58 3.45 2.27
C GLY A 368 18.91 2.21 3.10
N HIS A 369 19.67 1.27 2.55
CA HIS A 369 20.13 0.09 3.30
C HIS A 369 21.12 0.47 4.40
N GLY A 370 21.08 -0.24 5.52
CA GLY A 370 22.07 -0.13 6.59
C GLY A 370 23.44 -0.66 6.16
N GLY A 371 24.52 -0.10 6.70
CA GLY A 371 25.88 -0.53 6.43
C GLY A 371 26.25 -1.83 7.17
N SER A 372 27.17 -2.59 6.59
CA SER A 372 27.65 -3.86 7.15
C SER A 372 28.84 -3.68 8.10
N SER A 373 28.95 -4.51 9.13
CA SER A 373 30.09 -4.53 10.09
C SER A 373 30.62 -5.93 10.39
N TRP A 374 31.93 -6.09 10.53
CA TRP A 374 32.57 -7.41 10.66
C TRP A 374 32.87 -7.83 12.11
N GLU A 375 32.86 -6.89 13.05
CA GLU A 375 33.14 -7.14 14.48
C GLU A 375 32.10 -6.47 15.40
N ARG A 376 31.03 -5.93 14.82
CA ARG A 376 29.90 -5.29 15.52
C ARG A 376 28.57 -5.75 14.93
N SER A 377 27.50 -5.46 15.67
CA SER A 377 26.13 -5.66 15.19
C SER A 377 25.84 -4.75 14.00
N GLY A 378 25.13 -5.28 13.00
CA GLY A 378 24.78 -4.56 11.79
C GLY A 378 23.82 -3.41 12.08
N VAL A 379 23.80 -2.41 11.20
CA VAL A 379 23.01 -1.18 11.42
C VAL A 379 21.69 -1.27 10.69
N SER A 380 20.65 -0.66 11.27
CA SER A 380 19.32 -0.65 10.66
C SER A 380 19.28 0.07 9.31
N GLY A 381 18.38 -0.40 8.43
CA GLY A 381 18.00 0.34 7.23
C GLY A 381 17.20 1.60 7.56
N GLY A 382 17.10 2.49 6.58
CA GLY A 382 16.37 3.75 6.65
C GLY A 382 14.86 3.56 6.54
N THR A 383 14.11 4.48 7.14
CA THR A 383 12.65 4.53 7.06
C THR A 383 12.19 5.17 5.76
N ALA A 384 11.04 4.73 5.24
CA ALA A 384 10.40 5.31 4.05
C ALA A 384 8.96 5.76 4.32
N LEU A 385 8.64 7.01 3.98
CA LEU A 385 7.30 7.58 4.11
C LEU A 385 6.83 8.22 2.81
N ALA A 386 5.63 7.90 2.34
CA ALA A 386 5.06 8.46 1.12
C ALA A 386 3.64 8.99 1.35
N TYR A 387 3.32 10.18 0.83
CA TYR A 387 2.00 10.81 1.00
C TYR A 387 1.47 11.35 -0.32
N GLY A 388 0.31 10.89 -0.77
CA GLY A 388 -0.36 11.33 -1.99
C GLY A 388 -1.74 11.91 -1.70
N SER A 389 -2.08 13.02 -2.36
CA SER A 389 -3.42 13.59 -2.39
C SER A 389 -3.72 14.12 -3.78
N VAL A 390 -4.82 13.66 -4.38
CA VAL A 390 -5.21 14.03 -5.74
C VAL A 390 -6.62 14.60 -5.76
N THR A 391 -6.83 15.68 -6.51
CA THR A 391 -8.15 16.30 -6.69
C THR A 391 -8.42 16.59 -8.17
N ALA A 392 -9.50 16.03 -8.69
CA ALA A 392 -10.07 16.36 -9.99
C ALA A 392 -11.34 17.21 -9.79
N ALA A 393 -11.33 18.45 -10.30
CA ALA A 393 -12.40 19.40 -10.03
C ALA A 393 -13.70 19.14 -10.82
N SER A 394 -13.59 18.58 -12.03
CA SER A 394 -14.73 18.30 -12.91
C SER A 394 -15.19 16.83 -12.82
N ASP A 395 -15.74 16.29 -13.90
CA ASP A 395 -16.16 14.89 -14.02
C ASP A 395 -14.99 13.92 -14.20
N GLY A 396 -13.76 14.42 -14.19
CA GLY A 396 -12.56 13.64 -14.44
C GLY A 396 -12.14 12.73 -13.29
N SER A 397 -11.33 11.73 -13.62
CA SER A 397 -10.86 10.73 -12.64
C SER A 397 -9.68 11.23 -11.82
N ALA A 398 -9.72 10.98 -10.52
CA ALA A 398 -8.61 11.20 -9.60
C ALA A 398 -7.98 9.86 -9.20
N ARG A 399 -6.68 9.67 -9.50
CA ARG A 399 -5.93 8.47 -9.12
C ARG A 399 -4.70 8.83 -8.30
N SER A 400 -4.63 8.35 -7.05
CA SER A 400 -3.47 8.49 -6.19
C SER A 400 -2.86 7.13 -5.90
N TRP A 401 -1.63 6.91 -6.38
CA TRP A 401 -0.84 5.71 -6.16
C TRP A 401 0.35 6.05 -5.25
N VAL A 402 0.44 5.41 -4.10
CA VAL A 402 1.47 5.70 -3.10
C VAL A 402 2.19 4.42 -2.69
N GLN A 403 3.53 4.42 -2.78
CA GLN A 403 4.38 3.31 -2.37
C GLN A 403 5.54 3.74 -1.47
N SER A 404 5.76 2.97 -0.41
CA SER A 404 6.92 3.13 0.48
C SER A 404 7.66 1.81 0.69
N TYR A 405 8.99 1.88 0.63
CA TYR A 405 9.91 0.74 0.79
C TYR A 405 10.94 1.04 1.87
N GLY A 406 10.87 0.37 3.02
CA GLY A 406 11.89 0.48 4.06
C GLY A 406 13.23 -0.10 3.57
N GLY A 407 14.35 0.47 4.01
CA GLY A 407 15.68 -0.03 3.65
C GLY A 407 16.02 -1.34 4.37
N ASP A 408 16.74 -2.25 3.73
CA ASP A 408 17.21 -3.47 4.42
C ASP A 408 18.24 -3.16 5.52
N GLY A 409 18.31 -4.03 6.54
CA GLY A 409 19.34 -3.99 7.57
C GLY A 409 20.72 -4.43 7.06
N GLY A 410 21.78 -3.89 7.66
CA GLY A 410 23.17 -4.22 7.34
C GLY A 410 23.62 -5.58 7.87
N GLU A 411 24.62 -6.18 7.22
CA GLU A 411 25.18 -7.47 7.62
C GLU A 411 26.02 -7.37 8.90
N SER A 412 26.09 -8.46 9.66
CA SER A 412 27.03 -8.61 10.79
C SER A 412 27.77 -9.95 10.77
N ARG A 413 29.00 -9.96 11.27
CA ARG A 413 29.84 -11.17 11.39
C ARG A 413 30.38 -11.33 12.82
N GLY A 414 30.34 -12.54 13.37
CA GLY A 414 30.95 -12.88 14.67
C GLY A 414 29.97 -13.32 15.75
N ALA A 415 30.44 -14.17 16.67
CA ALA A 415 29.61 -14.76 17.72
C ALA A 415 29.05 -13.72 18.70
N GLY A 416 27.76 -13.82 19.02
CA GLY A 416 27.08 -12.93 19.97
C GLY A 416 26.63 -11.59 19.39
N LEU A 417 26.78 -11.38 18.08
CA LEU A 417 26.34 -10.19 17.37
C LEU A 417 25.01 -10.45 16.65
N SER A 418 24.32 -9.37 16.25
CA SER A 418 23.10 -9.43 15.47
C SER A 418 23.19 -8.51 14.26
N ALA A 419 22.66 -8.96 13.13
CA ALA A 419 22.60 -8.12 11.94
C ALA A 419 21.54 -7.02 12.09
N GLY A 420 21.64 -6.01 11.23
CA GLY A 420 20.78 -4.83 11.28
C GLY A 420 19.32 -5.17 11.07
N THR A 421 18.43 -4.41 11.69
CA THR A 421 17.00 -4.55 11.43
C THR A 421 16.61 -3.91 10.10
N GLY A 422 15.59 -4.44 9.46
CA GLY A 422 14.94 -3.75 8.35
C GLY A 422 14.31 -2.42 8.77
N GLY A 423 14.31 -1.45 7.87
CA GLY A 423 13.68 -0.15 8.03
C GLY A 423 12.15 -0.25 7.89
N THR A 424 11.44 0.68 8.51
CA THR A 424 9.98 0.74 8.47
C THR A 424 9.47 1.44 7.20
N ALA A 425 8.22 1.17 6.84
CA ALA A 425 7.53 1.82 5.73
C ALA A 425 6.12 2.27 6.12
N GLY A 426 5.64 3.37 5.58
CA GLY A 426 4.31 3.92 5.87
C GLY A 426 3.92 5.06 4.92
N GLY A 427 2.70 5.58 5.09
CA GLY A 427 2.21 6.62 4.19
C GLY A 427 0.69 6.77 4.16
N GLU A 428 0.24 7.66 3.28
CA GLU A 428 -1.19 7.93 3.05
C GLU A 428 -1.47 8.22 1.57
N SER A 429 -2.66 7.88 1.10
CA SER A 429 -3.16 8.13 -0.26
C SER A 429 -4.59 8.66 -0.21
N ARG A 430 -4.86 9.79 -0.89
CA ARG A 430 -6.19 10.39 -0.95
C ARG A 430 -6.58 10.74 -2.38
N ALA A 431 -7.82 10.45 -2.77
CA ALA A 431 -8.35 10.77 -4.10
C ALA A 431 -9.74 11.42 -4.02
N PHE A 432 -9.89 12.59 -4.64
CA PHE A 432 -11.15 13.35 -4.65
C PHE A 432 -11.54 13.67 -6.09
N SER A 433 -12.77 13.36 -6.46
CA SER A 433 -13.38 13.74 -7.74
C SER A 433 -14.80 14.24 -7.50
N SER A 434 -15.34 15.10 -8.37
CA SER A 434 -16.74 15.54 -8.23
C SER A 434 -17.71 14.44 -8.69
N SER A 435 -17.48 13.85 -9.87
CA SER A 435 -18.34 12.80 -10.44
C SER A 435 -17.60 11.68 -11.18
N GLY A 436 -16.28 11.79 -11.31
CA GLY A 436 -15.42 10.77 -11.89
C GLY A 436 -15.09 9.64 -10.91
N ILE A 437 -14.25 8.71 -11.34
CA ILE A 437 -13.73 7.66 -10.44
C ILE A 437 -12.68 8.29 -9.52
N ALA A 438 -12.77 8.00 -8.23
CA ALA A 438 -11.72 8.28 -7.26
C ALA A 438 -11.04 6.97 -6.86
N TRP A 439 -9.73 6.85 -7.06
CA TRP A 439 -8.94 5.68 -6.68
C TRP A 439 -7.76 6.11 -5.82
N ALA A 440 -7.76 5.68 -4.55
CA ALA A 440 -6.64 5.85 -3.64
C ALA A 440 -6.01 4.49 -3.30
N GLU A 441 -4.73 4.34 -3.62
CA GLU A 441 -3.92 3.17 -3.29
C GLU A 441 -2.72 3.56 -2.42
N MET A 442 -2.52 2.81 -1.34
CA MET A 442 -1.35 2.87 -0.48
C MET A 442 -0.76 1.47 -0.29
N THR A 443 0.50 1.28 -0.69
CA THR A 443 1.29 0.08 -0.40
C THR A 443 2.54 0.43 0.40
N ALA A 444 2.70 -0.16 1.59
CA ALA A 444 3.92 -0.04 2.39
C ALA A 444 4.59 -1.41 2.53
N THR A 445 5.88 -1.48 2.23
CA THR A 445 6.71 -2.69 2.38
C THR A 445 7.93 -2.34 3.22
N ALA A 446 8.03 -2.91 4.42
CA ALA A 446 9.21 -2.70 5.25
C ALA A 446 10.44 -3.46 4.71
N GLY A 447 11.63 -3.00 5.08
CA GLY A 447 12.89 -3.61 4.68
C GLY A 447 13.14 -4.95 5.36
N ASN A 448 13.95 -5.80 4.74
CA ASN A 448 14.36 -7.07 5.32
C ASN A 448 15.42 -6.87 6.41
N GLY A 449 15.52 -7.83 7.32
CA GLY A 449 16.62 -7.90 8.27
C GLY A 449 17.93 -8.29 7.59
N GLY A 450 19.04 -7.81 8.15
CA GLY A 450 20.38 -8.06 7.64
C GLY A 450 20.86 -9.50 7.84
N TYR A 451 21.88 -9.87 7.09
CA TYR A 451 22.48 -11.20 7.13
C TYR A 451 23.44 -11.38 8.32
N GLY A 452 23.41 -12.56 8.96
CA GLY A 452 24.34 -12.93 10.04
C GLY A 452 25.35 -14.01 9.63
N ASP A 453 26.64 -13.73 9.75
CA ASP A 453 27.73 -14.69 9.47
C ASP A 453 28.60 -15.01 10.72
N ALA A 454 29.34 -16.12 10.67
CA ALA A 454 30.33 -16.54 11.66
C ALA A 454 29.86 -16.47 13.13
N GLY A 455 28.64 -16.94 13.41
CA GLY A 455 28.02 -16.96 14.73
C GLY A 455 27.10 -15.78 15.02
N ALA A 456 26.93 -14.83 14.09
CA ALA A 456 26.00 -13.71 14.25
C ALA A 456 24.56 -14.11 13.92
N HIS A 457 23.60 -13.55 14.66
CA HIS A 457 22.18 -13.71 14.42
C HIS A 457 21.71 -12.91 13.21
N GLY A 458 20.73 -13.45 12.48
CA GLY A 458 20.05 -12.71 11.43
C GLY A 458 19.24 -11.55 12.00
N GLY A 459 19.16 -10.44 11.26
CA GLY A 459 18.45 -9.23 11.68
C GLY A 459 16.93 -9.41 11.61
N ARG A 460 16.18 -8.68 12.43
CA ARG A 460 14.70 -8.69 12.33
C ARG A 460 14.24 -7.92 11.10
N GLY A 461 13.22 -8.41 10.40
CA GLY A 461 12.53 -7.64 9.36
C GLY A 461 11.79 -6.41 9.94
N GLY A 462 11.65 -5.35 9.15
CA GLY A 462 10.95 -4.14 9.58
C GLY A 462 9.43 -4.35 9.67
N ASP A 463 8.78 -3.61 10.56
CA ASP A 463 7.31 -3.65 10.73
C ASP A 463 6.61 -2.60 9.82
N VAL A 464 5.36 -2.87 9.45
CA VAL A 464 4.46 -1.92 8.77
C VAL A 464 3.15 -1.80 9.52
N GLU A 465 2.71 -0.56 9.74
CA GLU A 465 1.40 -0.23 10.29
C GLU A 465 0.74 0.85 9.42
N LEU A 466 -0.42 0.50 8.84
CA LEU A 466 -1.28 1.41 8.10
C LEU A 466 -2.62 1.50 8.83
N SER A 467 -3.03 2.72 9.18
CA SER A 467 -4.30 3.01 9.84
C SER A 467 -4.99 4.15 9.10
N ASN A 468 -6.12 3.87 8.44
CA ASN A 468 -6.85 4.81 7.59
C ASN A 468 -5.92 5.52 6.60
N ALA A 469 -5.00 4.75 6.01
CA ALA A 469 -3.98 5.28 5.12
C ALA A 469 -4.54 5.58 3.73
N VAL A 470 -5.75 5.11 3.41
CA VAL A 470 -6.46 5.47 2.17
C VAL A 470 -7.76 6.20 2.47
N GLY A 471 -8.16 7.11 1.58
CA GLY A 471 -9.44 7.79 1.67
C GLY A 471 -9.78 8.61 0.42
N GLY A 472 -10.97 9.18 0.39
CA GLY A 472 -11.41 9.96 -0.76
C GLY A 472 -12.89 10.29 -0.73
N ALA A 473 -13.36 10.92 -1.81
CA ALA A 473 -14.78 11.15 -2.06
C ALA A 473 -15.04 11.32 -3.56
N THR A 474 -16.23 10.89 -4.00
CA THR A 474 -16.81 11.21 -5.31
C THR A 474 -18.34 11.25 -5.25
N SER A 475 -19.05 11.34 -6.38
CA SER A 475 -20.48 11.00 -6.51
C SER A 475 -20.74 9.72 -7.34
N ARG A 476 -19.68 9.11 -7.89
CA ARG A 476 -19.73 7.87 -8.68
C ARG A 476 -19.13 6.67 -7.94
N SER A 477 -17.87 6.32 -8.20
CA SER A 477 -17.23 5.09 -7.66
C SER A 477 -15.93 5.43 -6.95
N LEU A 478 -15.82 5.01 -5.70
CA LEU A 478 -14.63 5.16 -4.87
C LEU A 478 -13.95 3.79 -4.68
N LEU A 479 -12.67 3.71 -5.04
CA LEU A 479 -11.82 2.54 -4.83
C LEU A 479 -10.72 2.87 -3.82
N LEU A 480 -10.64 2.07 -2.76
CA LEU A 480 -9.68 2.20 -1.67
C LEU A 480 -8.84 0.93 -1.58
N VAL A 481 -7.51 1.02 -1.74
CA VAL A 481 -6.61 -0.15 -1.64
C VAL A 481 -5.51 0.12 -0.63
N GLN A 482 -5.45 -0.64 0.47
CA GLN A 482 -4.48 -0.46 1.55
C GLN A 482 -3.71 -1.75 1.85
N ASN A 483 -2.41 -1.76 1.55
CA ASN A 483 -1.59 -2.96 1.61
C ASN A 483 -0.35 -2.78 2.50
N ALA A 484 -0.27 -3.53 3.59
CA ALA A 484 0.86 -3.55 4.51
C ALA A 484 1.68 -4.85 4.36
N ARG A 485 2.99 -4.74 4.17
CA ARG A 485 3.89 -5.90 4.09
C ARG A 485 5.08 -5.75 5.04
N GLY A 486 5.18 -6.64 6.01
CA GLY A 486 6.34 -6.72 6.91
C GLY A 486 7.57 -7.25 6.17
N GLY A 487 8.75 -6.80 6.57
CA GLY A 487 10.01 -7.25 5.98
C GLY A 487 10.39 -8.67 6.40
N GLY A 488 11.09 -9.41 5.55
CA GLY A 488 11.61 -10.73 5.92
C GLY A 488 12.70 -10.64 7.00
N GLY A 489 12.79 -11.64 7.86
CA GLY A 489 13.91 -11.80 8.78
C GLY A 489 15.18 -12.23 8.05
N GLY A 490 16.32 -11.71 8.49
CA GLY A 490 17.63 -12.02 7.94
C GLY A 490 18.05 -13.45 8.22
N THR A 491 18.78 -14.07 7.29
CA THR A 491 19.29 -15.44 7.47
C THR A 491 20.59 -15.45 8.29
N SER A 492 20.90 -16.58 8.92
CA SER A 492 22.18 -16.83 9.58
C SER A 492 22.71 -18.22 9.25
N LEU A 493 24.02 -18.35 8.98
CA LEU A 493 24.65 -19.65 8.65
C LEU A 493 24.99 -20.52 9.87
N SER A 494 25.18 -19.91 11.03
CA SER A 494 25.75 -20.58 12.21
C SER A 494 25.09 -20.16 13.53
N ALA A 495 24.03 -19.34 13.46
CA ALA A 495 23.24 -18.94 14.60
C ALA A 495 21.74 -18.89 14.24
N ARG A 496 20.93 -18.32 15.15
CA ARG A 496 19.49 -18.10 14.95
C ARG A 496 19.23 -17.14 13.78
N GLY A 497 18.27 -17.48 12.92
CA GLY A 497 17.74 -16.55 11.92
C GLY A 497 16.88 -15.44 12.55
N GLY A 498 16.77 -14.30 11.87
CA GLY A 498 15.99 -13.17 12.34
C GLY A 498 14.49 -13.38 12.20
N ASP A 499 13.70 -12.79 13.10
CA ASP A 499 12.24 -12.87 13.02
C ASP A 499 11.71 -11.97 11.88
N GLY A 500 10.62 -12.38 11.23
CA GLY A 500 9.92 -11.58 10.25
C GLY A 500 9.21 -10.38 10.88
N GLY A 501 9.03 -9.31 10.11
CA GLY A 501 8.31 -8.10 10.51
C GLY A 501 6.80 -8.29 10.50
N ASN A 502 6.10 -7.62 11.40
CA ASN A 502 4.64 -7.63 11.48
C ASN A 502 4.03 -6.67 10.45
N ALA A 503 2.81 -6.99 10.00
CA ALA A 503 2.02 -6.14 9.13
C ALA A 503 0.62 -5.89 9.72
N ILE A 504 0.26 -4.62 9.85
CA ILE A 504 -1.06 -4.17 10.30
C ILE A 504 -1.66 -3.24 9.24
N SER A 505 -2.88 -3.53 8.78
CA SER A 505 -3.63 -2.70 7.86
C SER A 505 -5.08 -2.55 8.35
N LEU A 506 -5.42 -1.38 8.88
CA LEU A 506 -6.74 -1.07 9.42
C LEU A 506 -7.37 0.05 8.60
N LEU A 507 -8.61 -0.15 8.15
CA LEU A 507 -9.40 0.84 7.44
C LEU A 507 -10.79 0.92 8.05
N SER A 508 -11.13 2.08 8.60
CA SER A 508 -12.50 2.44 8.94
C SER A 508 -12.91 3.60 8.07
N TYR A 509 -13.93 3.37 7.26
CA TYR A 509 -14.43 4.37 6.34
C TYR A 509 -15.94 4.45 6.45
N ALA A 510 -16.41 5.64 6.78
CA ALA A 510 -17.83 5.97 6.84
C ALA A 510 -18.09 7.05 5.79
N GLU A 511 -19.00 6.76 4.86
CA GLU A 511 -19.33 7.65 3.76
C GLU A 511 -20.35 8.72 4.17
N PRO A 512 -20.11 9.99 3.82
CA PRO A 512 -21.16 11.01 3.76
C PRO A 512 -21.79 11.18 2.36
N GLY A 513 -21.29 10.51 1.31
CA GLY A 513 -21.59 10.77 -0.11
C GLY A 513 -22.64 9.87 -0.79
N THR A 514 -22.66 9.87 -2.14
CA THR A 514 -23.63 9.15 -3.01
C THR A 514 -23.02 8.00 -3.84
N ASN A 515 -21.93 7.38 -3.38
CA ASN A 515 -21.05 6.51 -4.18
C ASN A 515 -21.28 5.01 -4.00
N ASP A 516 -20.90 4.25 -5.03
CA ASP A 516 -20.48 2.85 -4.84
C ASP A 516 -19.05 2.82 -4.29
N VAL A 517 -18.81 2.02 -3.24
CA VAL A 517 -17.51 1.97 -2.56
C VAL A 517 -16.96 0.56 -2.58
N SER A 518 -15.73 0.43 -3.05
CA SER A 518 -14.96 -0.82 -2.97
C SER A 518 -13.70 -0.60 -2.15
N ALA A 519 -13.46 -1.46 -1.16
CA ALA A 519 -12.23 -1.45 -0.38
C ALA A 519 -11.51 -2.80 -0.42
N GLN A 520 -10.21 -2.76 -0.67
CA GLN A 520 -9.32 -3.90 -0.52
C GLN A 520 -8.27 -3.57 0.54
N VAL A 521 -8.19 -4.41 1.57
CA VAL A 521 -7.21 -4.24 2.64
C VAL A 521 -6.43 -5.52 2.83
N ALA A 522 -5.10 -5.41 2.73
CA ALA A 522 -4.20 -6.54 2.84
C ALA A 522 -3.13 -6.30 3.91
N ALA A 523 -2.80 -7.34 4.65
CA ALA A 523 -1.64 -7.40 5.53
C ALA A 523 -0.87 -8.70 5.28
N THR A 524 0.43 -8.61 5.04
CA THR A 524 1.31 -9.79 4.88
C THR A 524 2.48 -9.69 5.84
N GLY A 525 2.56 -10.60 6.80
CA GLY A 525 3.69 -10.70 7.72
C GLY A 525 4.94 -11.17 6.99
N GLY A 526 6.10 -10.66 7.43
CA GLY A 526 7.39 -11.03 6.86
C GLY A 526 7.77 -12.47 7.16
N ALA A 527 8.44 -13.15 6.23
CA ALA A 527 8.95 -14.50 6.49
C ALA A 527 10.04 -14.50 7.58
N GLY A 528 10.12 -15.55 8.38
CA GLY A 528 11.23 -15.75 9.32
C GLY A 528 12.51 -16.17 8.59
N GLY A 529 13.66 -15.65 9.03
CA GLY A 529 14.97 -15.97 8.48
C GLY A 529 15.42 -17.39 8.80
N ALA A 530 16.12 -18.04 7.87
CA ALA A 530 16.70 -19.35 8.09
C ALA A 530 17.85 -19.28 9.12
N GLY A 531 17.89 -20.23 10.06
CA GLY A 531 19.02 -20.43 10.97
C GLY A 531 20.02 -21.46 10.43
N GLY A 532 21.22 -21.47 11.01
CA GLY A 532 22.29 -22.42 10.68
C GLY A 532 21.96 -23.86 11.06
N ALA A 533 22.77 -24.82 10.59
CA ALA A 533 22.60 -26.24 10.95
C ALA A 533 22.63 -26.43 12.48
N GLY A 534 21.53 -26.96 13.04
CA GLY A 534 21.36 -27.15 14.49
C GLY A 534 20.86 -25.92 15.27
N SER A 535 20.64 -24.78 14.62
CA SER A 535 20.04 -23.57 15.21
C SER A 535 18.58 -23.39 14.75
N ALA A 536 17.74 -22.79 15.60
CA ALA A 536 16.36 -22.47 15.23
C ALA A 536 16.31 -21.35 14.18
N GLY A 537 15.39 -21.47 13.22
CA GLY A 537 14.99 -20.37 12.35
C GLY A 537 14.26 -19.25 13.12
N GLY A 538 14.14 -18.10 12.47
CA GLY A 538 13.31 -17.00 12.94
C GLY A 538 11.82 -17.34 12.81
N ARG A 539 11.00 -16.69 13.64
CA ARG A 539 9.54 -16.78 13.57
C ARG A 539 9.02 -15.95 12.39
N GLY A 540 7.89 -16.36 11.82
CA GLY A 540 7.17 -15.54 10.86
C GLY A 540 6.51 -14.34 11.54
N GLY A 541 6.44 -13.22 10.83
CA GLY A 541 5.72 -12.03 11.29
C GLY A 541 4.21 -12.21 11.24
N ASN A 542 3.49 -11.56 12.16
CA ASN A 542 2.03 -11.63 12.21
C ASN A 542 1.40 -10.67 11.19
N ALA A 543 0.20 -10.99 10.72
CA ALA A 543 -0.60 -10.16 9.82
C ALA A 543 -1.98 -9.87 10.41
N ARG A 544 -2.35 -8.59 10.49
CA ARG A 544 -3.69 -8.14 10.87
C ARG A 544 -4.26 -7.20 9.82
N ALA A 545 -5.36 -7.59 9.18
CA ALA A 545 -6.10 -6.78 8.23
C ALA A 545 -7.54 -6.58 8.70
N GLU A 546 -8.04 -5.35 8.69
CA GLU A 546 -9.40 -5.03 9.14
C GLU A 546 -10.03 -3.92 8.31
N VAL A 547 -11.28 -4.13 7.90
CA VAL A 547 -12.12 -3.14 7.22
C VAL A 547 -13.44 -2.99 7.93
N ARG A 548 -13.84 -1.73 8.13
CA ARG A 548 -15.21 -1.33 8.43
C ARG A 548 -15.66 -0.30 7.39
N LEU A 549 -16.60 -0.68 6.54
CA LEU A 549 -17.28 0.22 5.59
C LEU A 549 -18.71 0.47 6.04
N ASP A 550 -19.04 1.74 6.25
CA ASP A 550 -20.41 2.20 6.48
C ASP A 550 -20.83 3.10 5.30
N SER A 551 -21.54 2.55 4.30
CA SER A 551 -22.09 3.26 3.14
C SER A 551 -23.60 3.48 3.27
N LEU A 552 -24.00 4.70 3.60
CA LEU A 552 -25.41 5.08 3.81
C LEU A 552 -26.06 5.73 2.59
N ALA A 553 -25.34 5.79 1.47
CA ALA A 553 -25.82 6.33 0.21
C ALA A 553 -26.99 5.50 -0.33
N GLN A 554 -28.15 6.13 -0.54
CA GLN A 554 -29.33 5.42 -1.03
C GLN A 554 -29.05 4.67 -2.33
N LEU A 555 -29.47 3.39 -2.37
CA LEU A 555 -29.36 2.50 -3.53
C LEU A 555 -27.93 2.14 -3.99
N ARG A 556 -26.89 2.44 -3.21
CA ARG A 556 -25.50 2.17 -3.58
C ARG A 556 -24.94 0.89 -2.98
N THR A 557 -23.99 0.29 -3.70
CA THR A 557 -23.32 -0.94 -3.26
C THR A 557 -22.07 -0.62 -2.44
N ALA A 558 -21.73 -1.52 -1.52
CA ALA A 558 -20.46 -1.49 -0.84
C ALA A 558 -19.86 -2.89 -0.78
N ASP A 559 -18.58 -2.98 -1.11
CA ASP A 559 -17.85 -4.24 -1.20
C ASP A 559 -16.50 -4.10 -0.48
N ALA A 560 -16.19 -5.04 0.41
CA ALA A 560 -14.90 -5.09 1.10
C ALA A 560 -14.25 -6.47 0.99
N THR A 561 -12.97 -6.48 0.62
CA THR A 561 -12.13 -7.67 0.66
C THR A 561 -10.95 -7.44 1.59
N VAL A 562 -10.78 -8.35 2.54
CA VAL A 562 -9.73 -8.29 3.56
C VAL A 562 -8.89 -9.55 3.50
N ILE A 563 -7.58 -9.40 3.33
CA ILE A 563 -6.64 -10.53 3.22
C ILE A 563 -5.53 -10.36 4.26
N ALA A 564 -5.37 -11.34 5.15
CA ALA A 564 -4.26 -11.41 6.10
C ALA A 564 -3.45 -12.67 5.85
N THR A 565 -2.14 -12.54 5.65
CA THR A 565 -1.24 -13.70 5.46
C THR A 565 -0.07 -13.62 6.43
N GLY A 566 0.00 -14.55 7.37
CA GLY A 566 1.11 -14.66 8.30
C GLY A 566 2.41 -15.07 7.60
N GLY A 567 3.54 -14.66 8.16
CA GLY A 567 4.87 -14.97 7.63
C GLY A 567 5.21 -16.45 7.73
N SER A 568 5.75 -17.04 6.66
CA SER A 568 6.25 -18.42 6.66
C SER A 568 7.68 -18.52 7.19
N THR A 569 8.12 -19.72 7.58
CA THR A 569 9.48 -19.96 8.11
C THR A 569 10.18 -21.17 7.50
N ARG A 570 11.52 -21.22 7.61
CA ARG A 570 12.35 -22.40 7.32
C ARG A 570 13.29 -22.66 8.51
N GLY A 571 13.34 -23.90 9.01
CA GLY A 571 14.29 -24.29 10.08
C GLY A 571 13.75 -24.27 11.52
N GLY A 572 12.45 -24.51 11.73
CA GLY A 572 11.88 -24.77 13.06
C GLY A 572 11.37 -23.56 13.86
N GLY A 573 11.24 -22.39 13.22
CA GLY A 573 10.49 -21.27 13.80
C GLY A 573 8.98 -21.46 13.62
N ALA A 574 8.14 -20.91 14.51
CA ALA A 574 6.68 -20.92 14.32
C ALA A 574 6.27 -19.98 13.16
N GLY A 575 5.23 -20.36 12.42
CA GLY A 575 4.61 -19.48 11.42
C GLY A 575 3.87 -18.31 12.07
N GLY A 576 3.76 -17.19 11.35
CA GLY A 576 3.05 -16.00 11.84
C GLY A 576 1.53 -16.17 11.84
N GLU A 577 0.85 -15.54 12.78
CA GLU A 577 -0.61 -15.52 12.87
C GLU A 577 -1.23 -14.62 11.78
N ALA A 578 -2.47 -14.92 11.37
CA ALA A 578 -3.24 -14.13 10.42
C ALA A 578 -4.64 -13.84 10.97
N PHE A 579 -5.00 -12.56 11.03
CA PHE A 579 -6.31 -12.08 11.44
C PHE A 579 -6.91 -11.19 10.35
N ALA A 580 -8.05 -11.59 9.79
CA ALA A 580 -8.79 -10.84 8.78
C ALA A 580 -10.22 -10.54 9.27
N ARG A 581 -10.62 -9.27 9.24
CA ARG A 581 -12.00 -8.86 9.57
C ARG A 581 -12.57 -7.91 8.53
N ALA A 582 -13.69 -8.28 7.91
CA ALA A 582 -14.45 -7.43 6.98
C ALA A 582 -15.83 -7.11 7.56
N SER A 583 -16.18 -5.83 7.70
CA SER A 583 -17.51 -5.39 8.10
C SER A 583 -18.03 -4.37 7.10
N VAL A 584 -19.18 -4.66 6.48
CA VAL A 584 -19.82 -3.81 5.50
C VAL A 584 -21.27 -3.58 5.87
N VAL A 585 -21.65 -2.31 5.93
CA VAL A 585 -23.02 -1.85 6.00
C VAL A 585 -23.28 -1.03 4.75
N ALA A 586 -24.24 -1.43 3.93
CA ALA A 586 -24.65 -0.71 2.73
C ALA A 586 -26.15 -0.39 2.80
N HIS A 587 -26.58 0.71 2.18
CA HIS A 587 -27.99 0.85 1.87
C HIS A 587 -28.41 -0.19 0.81
N GLY A 588 -27.64 -0.33 -0.28
CA GLY A 588 -27.88 -1.31 -1.35
C GLY A 588 -27.32 -2.70 -1.06
N ALA A 589 -26.75 -3.35 -2.08
CA ALA A 589 -26.08 -4.63 -1.93
C ALA A 589 -24.80 -4.48 -1.08
N ALA A 590 -24.54 -5.44 -0.21
CA ALA A 590 -23.39 -5.46 0.69
C ALA A 590 -22.61 -6.76 0.51
N SER A 591 -21.31 -6.67 0.23
CA SER A 591 -20.40 -7.81 0.17
C SER A 591 -19.23 -7.64 1.13
N ALA A 592 -18.99 -8.61 2.00
CA ALA A 592 -17.87 -8.64 2.92
C ALA A 592 -17.11 -9.96 2.81
N THR A 593 -15.86 -9.92 2.35
CA THR A 593 -14.98 -11.08 2.24
C THR A 593 -13.76 -10.91 3.15
N ALA A 594 -13.50 -11.89 4.01
CA ALA A 594 -12.33 -11.95 4.88
C ALA A 594 -11.56 -13.27 4.65
N GLU A 595 -10.26 -13.17 4.37
CA GLU A 595 -9.37 -14.29 4.10
C GLU A 595 -8.16 -14.22 5.04
N ALA A 596 -7.95 -15.25 5.85
CA ALA A 596 -6.83 -15.36 6.77
C ALA A 596 -6.01 -16.61 6.45
N HIS A 597 -4.72 -16.45 6.20
CA HIS A 597 -3.79 -17.54 5.91
C HIS A 597 -2.67 -17.55 6.95
N GLY A 598 -2.67 -18.55 7.83
CA GLY A 598 -1.60 -18.74 8.80
C GLY A 598 -0.26 -19.00 8.11
N GLY A 599 0.81 -18.43 8.64
CA GLY A 599 2.16 -18.62 8.11
C GLY A 599 2.58 -20.09 8.20
N LEU A 600 3.21 -20.62 7.15
CA LEU A 600 3.60 -22.03 7.10
C LEU A 600 4.85 -22.30 7.93
N SER A 601 4.87 -23.45 8.63
CA SER A 601 6.03 -23.92 9.38
C SER A 601 6.04 -25.44 9.56
N SER A 602 7.25 -26.02 9.62
CA SER A 602 7.48 -27.43 9.96
C SER A 602 7.26 -27.76 11.45
N THR A 603 7.17 -26.76 12.32
CA THR A 603 6.97 -26.92 13.78
C THR A 603 5.59 -26.47 14.26
N GLY A 604 4.73 -26.00 13.35
CA GLY A 604 3.37 -25.52 13.63
C GLY A 604 3.07 -24.24 12.87
N SER A 605 2.13 -24.30 11.92
CA SER A 605 1.65 -23.12 11.20
C SER A 605 0.94 -22.15 12.13
N GLY A 606 1.00 -20.86 11.81
CA GLY A 606 0.35 -19.82 12.59
C GLY A 606 -1.17 -19.94 12.55
N ARG A 607 -1.85 -19.45 13.59
CA ARG A 607 -3.32 -19.44 13.65
C ARG A 607 -3.92 -18.54 12.57
N ALA A 608 -5.03 -18.96 11.97
CA ALA A 608 -5.81 -18.19 11.01
C ALA A 608 -7.21 -17.90 11.56
N ASP A 609 -7.58 -16.63 11.68
CA ASP A 609 -8.91 -16.17 12.08
C ASP A 609 -9.50 -15.24 11.02
N ALA A 610 -10.60 -15.64 10.39
CA ALA A 610 -11.34 -14.82 9.43
C ALA A 610 -12.75 -14.53 9.94
N SER A 611 -13.17 -13.27 9.87
CA SER A 611 -14.52 -12.84 10.26
C SER A 611 -15.10 -11.87 9.24
N SER A 612 -16.29 -12.15 8.71
CA SER A 612 -16.99 -11.25 7.80
C SER A 612 -18.39 -10.93 8.30
N THR A 613 -18.83 -9.69 8.08
CA THR A 613 -20.17 -9.23 8.41
C THR A 613 -20.67 -8.31 7.32
N ALA A 614 -21.77 -8.67 6.67
CA ALA A 614 -22.43 -7.85 5.65
C ALA A 614 -23.86 -7.52 6.08
N ARG A 615 -24.29 -6.27 5.87
CA ARG A 615 -25.66 -5.81 6.17
C ARG A 615 -26.17 -4.89 5.08
N SER A 616 -27.39 -5.15 4.59
CA SER A 616 -28.13 -4.23 3.72
C SER A 616 -29.26 -3.52 4.49
N MET A 617 -29.63 -2.33 4.03
CA MET A 617 -30.83 -1.61 4.48
C MET A 617 -31.95 -1.61 3.43
N LEU A 618 -31.79 -2.31 2.31
CA LEU A 618 -32.81 -2.46 1.27
C LEU A 618 -33.56 -3.78 1.35
N ALA A 619 -34.83 -3.72 0.95
CA ALA A 619 -35.74 -4.85 0.83
C ALA A 619 -35.47 -5.77 -0.38
N TYR A 620 -34.51 -5.40 -1.26
CA TYR A 620 -34.14 -6.15 -2.46
C TYR A 620 -32.64 -6.07 -2.72
N GLY A 621 -32.07 -7.13 -3.30
CA GLY A 621 -30.63 -7.27 -3.56
C GLY A 621 -30.02 -8.51 -2.91
N SER A 622 -28.69 -8.60 -2.90
CA SER A 622 -27.95 -9.69 -2.25
C SER A 622 -27.03 -9.15 -1.16
N VAL A 623 -26.98 -9.87 -0.04
CA VAL A 623 -26.05 -9.63 1.07
C VAL A 623 -25.15 -10.85 1.19
N GLU A 624 -23.86 -10.68 0.93
CA GLU A 624 -22.90 -11.78 0.94
C GLU A 624 -21.82 -11.55 1.99
N ALA A 625 -21.66 -12.50 2.91
CA ALA A 625 -20.57 -12.55 3.86
C ALA A 625 -19.76 -13.83 3.64
N ARG A 626 -18.45 -13.70 3.39
CA ARG A 626 -17.53 -14.82 3.17
C ARG A 626 -16.35 -14.75 4.13
N ALA A 627 -16.07 -15.84 4.82
CA ALA A 627 -14.91 -15.96 5.69
C ALA A 627 -14.11 -17.21 5.29
N LEU A 628 -12.83 -17.06 5.02
CA LEU A 628 -11.90 -18.15 4.68
C LEU A 628 -10.73 -18.11 5.66
N ALA A 629 -10.48 -19.20 6.39
CA ALA A 629 -9.31 -19.32 7.25
C ALA A 629 -8.51 -20.58 6.90
N ALA A 630 -7.23 -20.45 6.55
CA ALA A 630 -6.39 -21.59 6.20
C ALA A 630 -5.11 -21.63 7.04
N SER A 631 -4.89 -22.72 7.73
CA SER A 631 -3.67 -23.04 8.47
C SER A 631 -3.46 -24.58 8.49
N PRO A 632 -2.79 -25.16 7.47
CA PRO A 632 -2.79 -26.61 7.24
C PRO A 632 -2.30 -27.47 8.42
N THR A 633 -1.43 -26.94 9.28
CA THR A 633 -0.93 -27.64 10.48
C THR A 633 -1.29 -26.90 11.78
N GLY A 634 -2.13 -25.87 11.71
CA GLY A 634 -2.52 -25.02 12.83
C GLY A 634 -4.04 -24.92 12.99
N GLN A 635 -4.46 -23.97 13.83
CA GLN A 635 -5.88 -23.68 14.08
C GLN A 635 -6.44 -22.72 13.02
N ALA A 636 -7.61 -23.02 12.48
CA ALA A 636 -8.34 -22.18 11.53
C ALA A 636 -9.78 -21.91 12.01
N ASN A 637 -10.17 -20.64 12.15
CA ASN A 637 -11.53 -20.26 12.51
C ASN A 637 -12.11 -19.27 11.48
N ALA A 638 -13.31 -19.55 10.98
CA ALA A 638 -14.02 -18.69 10.05
C ALA A 638 -15.46 -18.42 10.54
N ASP A 639 -15.84 -17.14 10.64
CA ASP A 639 -17.18 -16.70 11.05
C ASP A 639 -17.75 -15.68 10.05
N ALA A 640 -18.84 -16.05 9.38
CA ALA A 640 -19.50 -15.21 8.39
C ALA A 640 -20.92 -14.86 8.86
N ARG A 641 -21.29 -13.58 8.78
CA ARG A 641 -22.61 -13.08 9.20
C ARG A 641 -23.23 -12.18 8.15
N SER A 642 -24.47 -12.47 7.75
CA SER A 642 -25.21 -11.67 6.79
C SER A 642 -26.56 -11.24 7.38
N TYR A 643 -26.98 -10.01 7.08
CA TYR A 643 -28.24 -9.41 7.55
C TYR A 643 -28.95 -8.70 6.39
N SER A 644 -30.17 -9.10 6.08
CA SER A 644 -30.99 -8.54 4.99
C SER A 644 -32.41 -8.16 5.46
N LEU A 645 -33.17 -7.50 4.57
CA LEU A 645 -34.59 -7.18 4.76
C LEU A 645 -35.41 -7.78 3.61
N ASP A 646 -36.65 -8.18 3.93
CA ASP A 646 -37.64 -8.72 2.98
C ASP A 646 -37.03 -9.75 2.00
N SER A 647 -37.15 -9.51 0.69
CA SER A 647 -36.77 -10.47 -0.35
C SER A 647 -35.30 -10.46 -0.73
N ALA A 648 -34.48 -9.65 -0.05
CA ALA A 648 -33.04 -9.71 -0.21
C ALA A 648 -32.49 -11.04 0.35
N LEU A 649 -31.68 -11.74 -0.46
CA LEU A 649 -31.02 -12.96 -0.03
C LEU A 649 -29.84 -12.61 0.89
N SER A 650 -29.89 -13.12 2.12
CA SER A 650 -28.78 -13.11 3.06
C SER A 650 -28.00 -14.42 2.93
N HIS A 651 -26.71 -14.34 2.56
CA HIS A 651 -25.84 -15.48 2.34
C HIS A 651 -24.57 -15.36 3.19
N ALA A 652 -24.35 -16.30 4.11
CA ALA A 652 -23.14 -16.37 4.92
C ALA A 652 -22.41 -17.70 4.69
N ARG A 653 -21.18 -17.61 4.18
CA ARG A 653 -20.33 -18.77 3.88
C ARG A 653 -19.03 -18.70 4.66
N SER A 654 -18.70 -19.78 5.35
CA SER A 654 -17.44 -19.92 6.07
C SER A 654 -16.69 -21.16 5.59
N GLN A 655 -15.40 -21.00 5.33
CA GLN A 655 -14.51 -22.06 4.89
C GLN A 655 -13.27 -22.08 5.78
N THR A 656 -12.86 -23.27 6.22
CA THR A 656 -11.67 -23.47 7.04
C THR A 656 -10.84 -24.62 6.51
N GLU A 657 -9.52 -24.47 6.57
CA GLU A 657 -8.54 -25.55 6.38
C GLU A 657 -7.60 -25.61 7.59
N GLY A 658 -7.64 -26.67 8.37
CA GLY A 658 -6.68 -26.83 9.48
C GLY A 658 -6.87 -28.10 10.28
N VAL A 659 -6.03 -28.30 11.30
CA VAL A 659 -6.09 -29.50 12.16
C VAL A 659 -7.08 -29.36 13.32
N SER A 660 -7.53 -28.12 13.58
CA SER A 660 -8.52 -27.79 14.61
C SER A 660 -9.16 -26.42 14.31
N GLY A 661 -10.29 -26.14 14.95
CA GLY A 661 -10.98 -24.86 14.85
C GLY A 661 -12.47 -25.00 14.54
N ARG A 662 -13.07 -23.98 13.95
CA ARG A 662 -14.50 -23.95 13.66
C ARG A 662 -14.84 -23.07 12.45
N ALA A 663 -15.66 -23.59 11.55
CA ALA A 663 -16.40 -22.81 10.57
C ALA A 663 -17.81 -22.52 11.09
N SER A 664 -18.28 -21.28 10.95
CA SER A 664 -19.59 -20.83 11.43
C SER A 664 -20.23 -19.83 10.46
N GLY A 665 -21.50 -20.03 10.12
CA GLY A 665 -22.28 -19.12 9.28
C GLY A 665 -23.58 -18.70 9.97
N LEU A 666 -23.94 -17.43 9.86
CA LEU A 666 -25.23 -16.88 10.29
C LEU A 666 -25.82 -16.01 9.18
N ALA A 667 -27.04 -16.31 8.75
CA ALA A 667 -27.79 -15.49 7.83
C ALA A 667 -29.12 -15.11 8.45
N GLU A 668 -29.50 -13.85 8.31
CA GLU A 668 -30.71 -13.32 8.91
C GLU A 668 -31.44 -12.43 7.91
N SER A 669 -32.77 -12.59 7.85
CA SER A 669 -33.65 -11.72 7.10
C SER A 669 -34.80 -11.28 7.99
N THR A 670 -35.23 -10.03 7.88
CA THR A 670 -36.45 -9.54 8.53
C THR A 670 -37.46 -9.14 7.48
N GLY A 671 -38.59 -9.84 7.43
CA GLY A 671 -39.66 -9.59 6.48
C GLY A 671 -40.80 -8.73 7.03
N SER A 672 -41.82 -8.54 6.19
CA SER A 672 -43.08 -7.91 6.59
C SER A 672 -43.69 -8.52 7.85
N HIS A 673 -44.50 -7.74 8.57
CA HIS A 673 -45.17 -8.17 9.82
C HIS A 673 -44.22 -8.50 10.99
N GLY A 674 -42.93 -8.16 10.89
CA GLY A 674 -41.95 -8.38 11.94
C GLY A 674 -41.51 -9.85 12.07
N LEU A 675 -41.76 -10.68 11.06
CA LEU A 675 -41.22 -12.03 10.98
C LEU A 675 -39.71 -11.95 10.73
N ARG A 676 -38.92 -12.46 11.68
CA ARG A 676 -37.46 -12.55 11.56
C ARG A 676 -37.07 -14.01 11.43
N THR A 677 -36.31 -14.31 10.39
CA THR A 677 -35.79 -15.65 10.11
C THR A 677 -34.28 -15.64 10.23
N THR A 678 -33.73 -16.58 11.00
CA THR A 678 -32.27 -16.73 11.16
C THR A 678 -31.88 -18.17 10.86
N ALA A 679 -30.91 -18.36 9.97
CA ALA A 679 -30.23 -19.63 9.77
C ALA A 679 -28.84 -19.56 10.38
N THR A 680 -28.46 -20.59 11.13
CA THR A 680 -27.12 -20.77 11.67
C THR A 680 -26.62 -22.15 11.34
N ALA A 681 -25.38 -22.27 10.90
CA ALA A 681 -24.71 -23.55 10.71
C ALA A 681 -23.28 -23.46 11.25
N SER A 682 -22.74 -24.57 11.72
CA SER A 682 -21.35 -24.65 12.16
C SER A 682 -20.82 -26.07 12.15
N ALA A 683 -19.52 -26.18 11.95
CA ALA A 683 -18.79 -27.43 11.91
C ALA A 683 -17.40 -27.25 12.55
N SER A 684 -16.93 -28.25 13.27
CA SER A 684 -15.54 -28.30 13.75
C SER A 684 -14.57 -28.52 12.60
N THR A 685 -13.46 -27.79 12.57
CA THR A 685 -12.46 -27.88 11.51
C THR A 685 -11.51 -29.06 11.75
N ASN A 686 -11.41 -29.94 10.75
CA ASN A 686 -10.38 -30.99 10.67
C ASN A 686 -10.19 -31.37 9.20
N GLY A 687 -9.17 -30.81 8.55
CA GLY A 687 -9.07 -30.76 7.09
C GLY A 687 -9.83 -29.56 6.52
N GLN A 688 -10.37 -29.71 5.31
CA GLN A 688 -11.23 -28.72 4.66
C GLN A 688 -12.64 -28.82 5.26
N THR A 689 -13.26 -27.68 5.56
CA THR A 689 -14.61 -27.60 6.12
C THR A 689 -15.29 -26.33 5.64
N GLU A 690 -16.47 -26.45 5.09
CA GLU A 690 -17.31 -25.42 4.53
C GLU A 690 -18.68 -25.45 5.20
N VAL A 691 -19.19 -24.26 5.51
CA VAL A 691 -20.46 -24.03 6.18
C VAL A 691 -21.23 -22.97 5.43
N ASP A 692 -22.52 -23.22 5.21
CA ASP A 692 -23.39 -22.32 4.46
C ASP A 692 -24.69 -22.00 5.23
N ALA A 693 -24.99 -20.72 5.41
CA ALA A 693 -26.23 -20.26 6.03
C ALA A 693 -26.94 -19.27 5.10
N GLN A 694 -28.25 -19.45 4.91
CA GLN A 694 -29.04 -18.62 4.00
C GLN A 694 -30.39 -18.24 4.61
N ALA A 695 -30.79 -16.97 4.45
CA ALA A 695 -32.07 -16.46 4.91
C ALA A 695 -32.70 -15.48 3.89
N THR A 696 -34.02 -15.57 3.68
CA THR A 696 -34.77 -14.67 2.78
C THR A 696 -36.26 -14.65 3.11
N HIS A 697 -37.03 -13.75 2.48
CA HIS A 697 -38.49 -13.77 2.47
C HIS A 697 -39.08 -13.70 1.06
N GLY A 698 -40.11 -14.49 0.75
CA GLY A 698 -40.90 -14.35 -0.49
C GLY A 698 -40.14 -14.59 -1.80
N ALA A 699 -38.87 -15.00 -1.74
CA ALA A 699 -38.10 -15.48 -2.88
C ALA A 699 -38.31 -16.99 -3.08
N ASN A 700 -37.99 -17.51 -4.26
CA ASN A 700 -37.84 -18.96 -4.45
C ASN A 700 -36.71 -19.45 -3.54
N ILE A 701 -36.98 -20.49 -2.75
CA ILE A 701 -35.99 -21.12 -1.89
C ILE A 701 -34.88 -21.68 -2.79
N PRO A 702 -33.60 -21.44 -2.49
CA PRO A 702 -32.51 -22.19 -3.08
C PRO A 702 -32.80 -23.69 -2.90
N THR A 703 -32.83 -24.44 -4.01
CA THR A 703 -33.07 -25.89 -3.98
C THR A 703 -32.18 -26.54 -2.94
N LEU A 704 -32.77 -27.36 -2.06
CA LEU A 704 -31.98 -28.01 -1.03
C LEU A 704 -30.85 -28.83 -1.65
N PRO A 705 -29.66 -28.81 -1.02
CA PRO A 705 -28.59 -29.73 -1.32
C PRO A 705 -29.05 -31.19 -1.47
N ASN A 706 -28.78 -31.81 -2.62
CA ASN A 706 -29.03 -33.23 -2.86
C ASN A 706 -27.96 -34.10 -2.16
N THR A 707 -28.21 -34.54 -0.94
CA THR A 707 -27.25 -35.26 -0.08
C THR A 707 -26.74 -36.62 -0.61
N SER A 708 -27.13 -37.04 -1.83
CA SER A 708 -26.61 -38.25 -2.49
C SER A 708 -25.24 -38.12 -3.16
N ASN A 709 -24.66 -36.91 -3.27
CA ASN A 709 -23.30 -36.68 -3.82
C ASN A 709 -22.26 -36.29 -2.74
N THR A 710 -20.96 -36.37 -3.03
CA THR A 710 -19.85 -36.13 -2.08
C THR A 710 -19.32 -34.69 -2.02
N PHE A 711 -19.87 -33.75 -2.80
CA PHE A 711 -19.36 -32.38 -2.94
C PHE A 711 -20.31 -31.35 -2.32
N TRP A 712 -20.48 -31.38 -0.99
CA TRP A 712 -21.40 -30.49 -0.26
C TRP A 712 -20.71 -29.73 0.87
N PRO A 713 -21.22 -28.55 1.25
CA PRO A 713 -20.85 -27.93 2.51
C PRO A 713 -21.11 -28.91 3.65
N GLN A 714 -20.12 -29.06 4.54
CA GLN A 714 -20.13 -30.03 5.63
C GLN A 714 -21.21 -29.69 6.68
N ALA A 715 -21.69 -28.45 6.74
CA ALA A 715 -22.95 -28.11 7.39
C ALA A 715 -23.70 -26.99 6.64
N PHE A 716 -25.03 -27.07 6.56
CA PHE A 716 -25.85 -26.02 5.98
C PHE A 716 -27.16 -25.78 6.73
N ALA A 717 -27.66 -24.55 6.65
CA ALA A 717 -28.98 -24.16 7.13
C ALA A 717 -29.60 -23.11 6.21
N ILE A 718 -30.83 -23.34 5.75
CA ILE A 718 -31.54 -22.46 4.82
C ILE A 718 -32.93 -22.18 5.40
N VAL A 719 -33.31 -20.92 5.48
CA VAL A 719 -34.62 -20.49 6.01
C VAL A 719 -35.28 -19.48 5.06
N ASN A 720 -36.57 -19.66 4.79
CA ASN A 720 -37.38 -18.71 4.02
C ASN A 720 -38.67 -18.39 4.80
N GLY A 721 -38.91 -17.10 5.05
CA GLY A 721 -40.16 -16.61 5.61
C GLY A 721 -41.15 -16.22 4.52
N THR A 722 -42.44 -16.45 4.73
CA THR A 722 -43.50 -16.13 3.74
C THR A 722 -43.19 -16.66 2.33
N PRO A 723 -42.96 -17.97 2.17
CA PRO A 723 -42.57 -18.57 0.89
C PRO A 723 -43.65 -18.37 -0.19
N ASP A 724 -43.25 -18.44 -1.47
CA ASP A 724 -44.19 -18.35 -2.58
C ASP A 724 -45.25 -19.48 -2.53
N PRO A 725 -46.55 -19.21 -2.71
CA PRO A 725 -47.61 -20.21 -2.59
C PRO A 725 -47.45 -21.42 -3.52
N LEU A 726 -46.92 -21.24 -4.74
CA LEU A 726 -46.70 -22.36 -5.67
C LEU A 726 -45.59 -23.28 -5.17
N SER A 727 -44.55 -22.71 -4.54
CA SER A 727 -43.46 -23.50 -3.94
C SER A 727 -43.94 -24.36 -2.76
N VAL A 728 -44.91 -23.86 -2.00
CA VAL A 728 -45.54 -24.60 -0.89
C VAL A 728 -46.46 -25.70 -1.43
N GLU A 729 -47.28 -25.39 -2.43
CA GLU A 729 -48.21 -26.36 -3.03
C GLU A 729 -47.46 -27.56 -3.62
N GLN A 730 -46.34 -27.31 -4.31
CA GLN A 730 -45.48 -28.38 -4.85
C GLN A 730 -44.94 -29.32 -3.77
N ARG A 731 -44.49 -28.79 -2.62
CA ARG A 731 -43.98 -29.60 -1.50
C ARG A 731 -45.07 -30.40 -0.81
N LEU A 732 -46.29 -29.85 -0.73
CA LEU A 732 -47.42 -30.52 -0.09
C LEU A 732 -48.04 -31.64 -0.94
N LEU A 733 -47.78 -31.68 -2.26
CA LEU A 733 -48.21 -32.79 -3.12
C LEU A 733 -47.56 -34.12 -2.73
N ASP A 734 -46.31 -34.06 -2.28
CA ASP A 734 -45.53 -35.23 -1.87
C ASP A 734 -45.64 -35.54 -0.37
N ALA A 735 -46.39 -34.74 0.41
CA ALA A 735 -46.54 -34.87 1.87
C ALA A 735 -48.03 -34.79 2.33
N PRO A 736 -48.85 -35.82 2.06
CA PRO A 736 -50.29 -35.80 2.29
C PRO A 736 -50.71 -35.77 3.77
N ARG A 737 -49.96 -36.37 4.70
CA ARG A 737 -50.27 -36.34 6.14
C ARG A 737 -50.01 -34.95 6.71
N VAL A 738 -48.92 -34.30 6.31
CA VAL A 738 -48.62 -32.91 6.65
C VAL A 738 -49.72 -32.00 6.11
N ALA A 739 -50.10 -32.14 4.84
CA ALA A 739 -51.19 -31.37 4.23
C ALA A 739 -52.53 -31.53 4.99
N ALA A 740 -52.89 -32.76 5.37
CA ALA A 740 -54.10 -33.04 6.15
C ALA A 740 -54.04 -32.40 7.55
N ALA A 741 -52.89 -32.40 8.22
CA ALA A 741 -52.72 -31.77 9.51
C ALA A 741 -52.89 -30.25 9.44
N LEU A 742 -52.27 -29.58 8.46
CA LEU A 742 -52.40 -28.14 8.25
C LEU A 742 -53.86 -27.74 8.01
N ALA A 743 -54.58 -28.50 7.17
CA ALA A 743 -56.00 -28.28 6.91
C ALA A 743 -56.86 -28.47 8.17
N SER A 744 -56.57 -29.50 8.98
CA SER A 744 -57.31 -29.77 10.22
C SER A 744 -57.14 -28.68 11.29
N GLN A 745 -55.99 -28.03 11.33
CA GLN A 745 -55.66 -26.97 12.28
C GLN A 745 -56.04 -25.56 11.79
N ALA A 746 -56.47 -25.43 10.53
CA ALA A 746 -56.80 -24.15 9.89
C ALA A 746 -55.65 -23.11 9.96
N VAL A 747 -54.42 -23.55 9.73
CA VAL A 747 -53.19 -22.72 9.75
C VAL A 747 -52.63 -22.51 8.35
N GLY A 748 -51.91 -21.39 8.15
CA GLY A 748 -51.19 -21.08 6.92
C GLY A 748 -49.68 -21.29 7.07
N VAL A 749 -49.00 -21.64 5.98
CA VAL A 749 -47.53 -21.76 5.96
C VAL A 749 -46.90 -20.37 6.04
N ILE A 750 -46.08 -20.16 7.07
CA ILE A 750 -45.36 -18.91 7.31
C ILE A 750 -43.85 -19.05 7.05
N GLY A 751 -43.35 -20.26 6.87
CA GLY A 751 -41.95 -20.50 6.56
C GLY A 751 -41.67 -21.90 6.01
N VAL A 752 -40.57 -22.01 5.27
CA VAL A 752 -40.01 -23.29 4.81
C VAL A 752 -38.51 -23.23 5.04
N ALA A 753 -37.93 -24.34 5.49
CA ALA A 753 -36.53 -24.42 5.80
C ALA A 753 -35.98 -25.82 5.56
N GLY A 754 -34.66 -25.90 5.45
CA GLY A 754 -33.94 -27.16 5.46
C GLY A 754 -32.55 -27.01 6.05
N SER A 755 -32.03 -28.11 6.56
CA SER A 755 -30.77 -28.13 7.29
C SER A 755 -30.12 -29.50 7.16
N GLY A 756 -28.80 -29.54 7.23
CA GLY A 756 -28.08 -30.79 7.10
C GLY A 756 -26.58 -30.67 7.29
N ALA A 757 -25.92 -31.82 7.26
CA ALA A 757 -24.50 -31.97 7.41
C ALA A 757 -23.98 -33.15 6.58
N ASN A 758 -22.70 -33.08 6.22
CA ASN A 758 -22.01 -34.10 5.43
C ASN A 758 -20.58 -34.27 5.95
N HIS A 759 -20.24 -35.49 6.37
CA HIS A 759 -18.88 -35.92 6.66
C HIS A 759 -18.35 -36.73 5.48
N GLU A 760 -17.21 -36.32 4.92
CA GLU A 760 -16.63 -36.94 3.73
C GLU A 760 -15.63 -38.05 4.08
N ALA A 761 -15.62 -39.13 3.30
CA ALA A 761 -14.65 -40.24 3.40
C ALA A 761 -13.17 -39.81 3.43
N SER A 762 -12.84 -38.65 2.86
CA SER A 762 -11.46 -38.15 2.77
C SER A 762 -10.93 -37.54 4.10
N VAL A 763 -11.83 -37.27 5.05
CA VAL A 763 -11.53 -36.63 6.33
C VAL A 763 -11.29 -37.68 7.41
N ASN A 764 -10.18 -37.57 8.16
CA ASN A 764 -9.86 -38.48 9.26
C ASN A 764 -10.25 -37.85 10.61
N GLY A 765 -10.98 -38.58 11.44
CA GLY A 765 -11.33 -38.17 12.81
C GLY A 765 -12.75 -37.60 12.94
N THR A 766 -13.17 -37.41 14.18
CA THR A 766 -14.53 -36.99 14.52
C THR A 766 -14.73 -35.50 14.29
N GLN A 767 -15.84 -35.14 13.66
CA GLN A 767 -16.31 -33.76 13.51
C GLN A 767 -17.70 -33.61 14.12
N THR A 768 -17.96 -32.45 14.73
CA THR A 768 -19.27 -32.07 15.26
C THR A 768 -19.88 -31.00 14.36
N PHE A 769 -21.10 -31.27 13.90
CA PHE A 769 -21.91 -30.39 13.08
C PHE A 769 -23.13 -29.95 13.89
N VAL A 770 -23.45 -28.65 13.81
CA VAL A 770 -24.62 -28.07 14.47
C VAL A 770 -25.25 -27.07 13.51
N GLY A 771 -26.55 -27.19 13.30
CA GLY A 771 -27.32 -26.18 12.58
C GLY A 771 -28.64 -25.88 13.26
N SER A 772 -29.13 -24.67 13.06
CA SER A 772 -30.42 -24.25 13.56
C SER A 772 -31.06 -23.21 12.65
N THR A 773 -32.38 -23.18 12.70
CA THR A 773 -33.24 -22.24 11.98
C THR A 773 -34.25 -21.70 12.98
N ARG A 774 -34.28 -20.37 13.09
CA ARG A 774 -35.08 -19.63 14.08
C ARG A 774 -36.12 -18.78 13.37
N TYR A 775 -37.35 -18.81 13.90
CA TYR A 775 -38.47 -17.98 13.48
C TYR A 775 -38.96 -17.17 14.68
N GLU A 776 -38.83 -15.85 14.60
CA GLU A 776 -39.38 -14.91 15.59
C GLU A 776 -40.57 -14.18 14.98
N PHE A 777 -41.75 -14.31 15.58
CA PHE A 777 -42.98 -13.68 15.10
C PHE A 777 -43.97 -13.45 16.25
N THR A 778 -45.01 -12.65 15.99
CA THR A 778 -46.07 -12.38 16.97
C THR A 778 -47.42 -12.89 16.48
N LEU A 779 -48.11 -13.64 17.33
CA LEU A 779 -49.46 -14.11 17.12
C LEU A 779 -50.48 -13.17 17.80
N PRO A 780 -51.51 -12.68 17.08
CA PRO A 780 -52.51 -11.76 17.62
C PRO A 780 -53.52 -12.45 18.56
N ALA A 781 -53.62 -13.78 18.49
CA ALA A 781 -54.46 -14.62 19.34
C ALA A 781 -53.85 -16.02 19.45
N ALA A 782 -54.21 -16.75 20.50
CA ALA A 782 -53.79 -18.14 20.69
C ALA A 782 -54.14 -18.98 19.45
N SER A 783 -53.12 -19.49 18.77
CA SER A 783 -53.24 -20.21 17.51
C SER A 783 -52.39 -21.48 17.52
N PRO A 784 -52.83 -22.58 16.89
CA PRO A 784 -52.00 -23.76 16.76
C PRO A 784 -50.75 -23.46 15.92
N VAL A 785 -49.61 -24.04 16.31
CA VAL A 785 -48.37 -24.01 15.54
C VAL A 785 -47.97 -25.43 15.17
N VAL A 786 -47.72 -25.65 13.88
CA VAL A 786 -47.41 -26.95 13.31
C VAL A 786 -46.08 -26.88 12.57
N VAL A 787 -45.18 -27.81 12.88
CA VAL A 787 -43.97 -28.07 12.08
C VAL A 787 -44.24 -29.33 11.27
N GLY A 788 -44.29 -29.19 9.94
CA GLY A 788 -44.45 -30.33 9.03
C GLY A 788 -43.10 -30.82 8.56
N LEU A 789 -42.63 -31.95 9.07
CA LEU A 789 -41.44 -32.63 8.54
C LEU A 789 -41.82 -33.27 7.20
N LEU A 790 -41.07 -32.97 6.15
CA LEU A 790 -41.41 -33.38 4.79
C LEU A 790 -40.64 -34.65 4.41
N ASP A 791 -39.31 -34.56 4.45
CA ASP A 791 -38.42 -35.67 4.13
C ASP A 791 -37.05 -35.48 4.80
N LEU A 792 -36.31 -36.58 4.93
CA LEU A 792 -34.91 -36.61 5.30
C LEU A 792 -34.16 -37.52 4.33
N VAL A 793 -33.07 -36.99 3.76
CA VAL A 793 -32.18 -37.74 2.88
C VAL A 793 -30.84 -37.86 3.56
N GLY A 794 -30.34 -39.09 3.71
CA GLY A 794 -29.02 -39.33 4.27
C GLY A 794 -28.16 -40.28 3.45
N ARG A 795 -26.93 -40.42 3.91
CA ARG A 795 -25.93 -41.32 3.33
C ARG A 795 -25.32 -42.15 4.46
N ASP A 796 -25.31 -43.45 4.28
CA ASP A 796 -24.92 -44.41 5.32
C ASP A 796 -23.56 -45.05 4.99
N SER A 797 -22.68 -45.10 5.99
CA SER A 797 -21.40 -45.83 5.94
C SER A 797 -21.51 -47.26 6.48
N GLY A 798 -22.63 -47.63 7.11
CA GLY A 798 -22.81 -48.86 7.88
C GLY A 798 -22.45 -48.73 9.37
N ASP A 799 -21.96 -47.58 9.82
CA ASP A 799 -21.72 -47.26 11.23
C ASP A 799 -22.97 -46.63 11.88
N PRO A 800 -23.16 -46.75 13.22
CA PRO A 800 -24.19 -45.98 13.93
C PRO A 800 -24.07 -44.48 13.65
N ILE A 801 -25.20 -43.78 13.55
CA ILE A 801 -25.23 -42.32 13.46
C ILE A 801 -25.42 -41.72 14.86
N ASP A 802 -24.87 -40.52 15.12
CA ASP A 802 -25.21 -39.73 16.30
C ASP A 802 -25.92 -38.45 15.86
N PHE A 803 -27.23 -38.57 15.63
CA PHE A 803 -28.06 -37.47 15.15
C PHE A 803 -29.13 -37.11 16.19
N SER A 804 -29.17 -35.84 16.55
CA SER A 804 -30.19 -35.28 17.45
C SER A 804 -30.94 -34.14 16.79
N PHE A 805 -32.25 -34.10 17.02
CA PHE A 805 -33.19 -33.11 16.53
C PHE A 805 -33.97 -32.53 17.70
N SER A 806 -34.15 -31.21 17.70
CA SER A 806 -34.97 -30.55 18.72
C SER A 806 -35.73 -29.35 18.18
N VAL A 807 -36.85 -29.06 18.83
CA VAL A 807 -37.65 -27.86 18.63
C VAL A 807 -37.87 -27.21 19.98
N SER A 808 -37.52 -25.93 20.12
CA SER A 808 -37.78 -25.15 21.33
C SER A 808 -38.55 -23.87 21.00
N ASN A 809 -39.32 -23.40 21.98
CA ASN A 809 -39.88 -22.05 21.98
C ASN A 809 -39.24 -21.27 23.12
N PHE A 810 -38.52 -20.18 22.81
CA PHE A 810 -37.55 -19.57 23.72
C PHE A 810 -36.60 -20.64 24.29
N ASP A 811 -36.40 -20.65 25.61
CA ASP A 811 -35.57 -21.63 26.32
C ASP A 811 -36.31 -22.93 26.66
N THR A 812 -37.57 -23.12 26.21
CA THR A 812 -38.37 -24.32 26.51
C THR A 812 -38.34 -25.32 25.35
N THR A 813 -37.72 -26.47 25.56
CA THR A 813 -37.73 -27.59 24.59
C THR A 813 -39.11 -28.21 24.51
N LEU A 814 -39.70 -28.21 23.31
CA LEU A 814 -41.02 -28.79 23.01
C LEU A 814 -40.89 -30.22 22.47
N VAL A 815 -39.89 -30.45 21.64
CA VAL A 815 -39.59 -31.75 21.02
C VAL A 815 -38.09 -31.99 21.11
N THR A 816 -37.70 -33.21 21.46
CA THR A 816 -36.32 -33.67 21.36
C THR A 816 -36.33 -35.14 20.95
N GLN A 817 -35.51 -35.50 19.97
CA GLN A 817 -35.39 -36.87 19.48
C GLN A 817 -33.93 -37.12 19.10
N SER A 818 -33.43 -38.30 19.47
CA SER A 818 -32.10 -38.77 19.08
C SER A 818 -32.24 -40.06 18.29
N PHE A 819 -31.34 -40.27 17.34
CA PHE A 819 -31.34 -41.39 16.42
C PHE A 819 -29.96 -42.03 16.40
N THR A 820 -29.95 -43.36 16.40
CA THR A 820 -28.72 -44.16 16.28
C THR A 820 -28.59 -44.87 14.93
N THR A 821 -29.63 -44.80 14.08
CA THR A 821 -29.67 -45.39 12.73
C THR A 821 -30.29 -44.44 11.72
N LEU A 822 -29.77 -44.41 10.49
CA LEU A 822 -30.29 -43.54 9.42
C LEU A 822 -31.75 -43.87 9.08
N ALA A 823 -32.07 -45.16 8.90
CA ALA A 823 -33.43 -45.59 8.61
C ALA A 823 -34.45 -45.18 9.69
N GLY A 824 -34.01 -45.08 10.96
CA GLY A 824 -34.86 -44.59 12.04
C GLY A 824 -35.12 -43.09 11.96
N ALA A 825 -34.15 -42.32 11.47
CA ALA A 825 -34.31 -40.90 11.20
C ALA A 825 -35.19 -40.66 9.97
N GLU A 826 -34.92 -41.33 8.84
CA GLU A 826 -35.73 -41.22 7.61
C GLU A 826 -37.22 -41.46 7.89
N ALA A 827 -37.54 -42.56 8.59
CA ALA A 827 -38.93 -42.89 8.94
C ALA A 827 -39.63 -41.87 9.87
N TYR A 828 -38.88 -41.08 10.65
CA TYR A 828 -39.45 -40.05 11.53
C TYR A 828 -39.70 -38.72 10.79
N PHE A 829 -38.93 -38.43 9.74
CA PHE A 829 -39.06 -37.18 8.99
C PHE A 829 -39.99 -37.32 7.77
N GLU A 830 -40.25 -38.54 7.29
CA GLU A 830 -41.13 -38.84 6.16
C GLU A 830 -42.60 -38.46 6.47
N ASP A 831 -43.07 -37.37 5.84
CA ASP A 831 -44.45 -36.87 5.90
C ASP A 831 -45.05 -36.88 7.33
N GLN A 832 -44.35 -36.23 8.26
CA GLN A 832 -44.68 -36.25 9.69
C GLN A 832 -45.07 -34.85 10.24
N PRO A 833 -46.35 -34.63 10.61
CA PRO A 833 -46.76 -33.40 11.29
C PRO A 833 -46.45 -33.41 12.79
N LEU A 834 -45.73 -32.40 13.27
CA LEU A 834 -45.50 -32.12 14.69
C LEU A 834 -46.41 -30.97 15.17
N ILE A 835 -47.43 -31.30 15.96
CA ILE A 835 -48.35 -30.31 16.54
C ILE A 835 -47.77 -29.81 17.87
N LEU A 836 -47.31 -28.56 17.90
CA LEU A 836 -46.63 -27.96 19.06
C LEU A 836 -47.61 -27.41 20.12
N GLY A 837 -48.92 -27.48 19.85
CA GLY A 837 -49.98 -26.92 20.67
C GLY A 837 -50.35 -25.49 20.25
N THR A 838 -51.14 -24.81 21.08
CA THR A 838 -51.56 -23.42 20.87
C THR A 838 -50.58 -22.47 21.53
N LEU A 839 -49.98 -21.59 20.74
CA LEU A 839 -49.07 -20.53 21.20
C LEU A 839 -49.75 -19.17 21.06
N ASP A 840 -49.37 -18.21 21.90
CA ASP A 840 -49.86 -16.83 21.88
C ASP A 840 -48.73 -15.81 22.07
N GLY A 841 -49.00 -14.54 21.74
CA GLY A 841 -48.02 -13.47 21.90
C GLY A 841 -46.78 -13.64 21.02
N MET A 842 -45.61 -13.30 21.56
CA MET A 842 -44.32 -13.46 20.88
C MET A 842 -43.92 -14.93 20.90
N VAL A 843 -43.58 -15.47 19.73
CA VAL A 843 -43.07 -16.84 19.54
C VAL A 843 -41.64 -16.76 19.04
N ASP A 844 -40.76 -17.55 19.65
CA ASP A 844 -39.35 -17.68 19.28
C ASP A 844 -39.02 -19.15 19.05
N LEU A 845 -39.35 -19.64 17.85
CA LEU A 845 -39.24 -21.05 17.53
C LEU A 845 -37.86 -21.36 16.96
N VAL A 846 -37.09 -22.21 17.63
CA VAL A 846 -35.77 -22.67 17.19
C VAL A 846 -35.84 -24.15 16.86
N ILE A 847 -35.57 -24.50 15.60
CA ILE A 847 -35.43 -25.87 15.14
C ILE A 847 -33.94 -26.13 15.01
N SER A 848 -33.40 -27.11 15.74
CA SER A 848 -31.96 -27.38 15.78
C SER A 848 -31.64 -28.84 15.53
N PHE A 849 -30.47 -29.09 14.97
CA PHE A 849 -29.87 -30.40 14.91
C PHE A 849 -28.42 -30.38 15.42
N SER A 850 -27.98 -31.52 15.95
CA SER A 850 -26.56 -31.80 16.14
C SER A 850 -26.25 -33.18 15.59
N PHE A 851 -25.15 -33.27 14.84
CA PHE A 851 -24.68 -34.49 14.21
C PHE A 851 -23.19 -34.65 14.51
N GLU A 852 -22.78 -35.80 15.03
CA GLU A 852 -21.37 -36.14 15.25
C GLU A 852 -21.02 -37.35 14.40
N SER A 853 -19.94 -37.26 13.62
CA SER A 853 -19.52 -38.36 12.75
C SER A 853 -18.01 -38.40 12.56
N SER A 854 -17.50 -39.62 12.36
CA SER A 854 -16.10 -39.91 12.04
C SER A 854 -15.94 -40.78 10.79
N SER A 855 -17.04 -41.01 10.05
CA SER A 855 -17.09 -41.84 8.86
C SER A 855 -17.95 -41.17 7.79
N ASP A 856 -17.87 -41.68 6.56
CA ASP A 856 -18.52 -41.09 5.40
C ASP A 856 -20.05 -41.15 5.53
N GLN A 857 -20.65 -40.15 6.18
CA GLN A 857 -22.08 -40.09 6.51
C GLN A 857 -22.66 -38.70 6.26
N ALA A 858 -23.93 -38.63 5.87
CA ALA A 858 -24.62 -37.36 5.68
C ALA A 858 -26.08 -37.43 6.15
N VAL A 859 -26.61 -36.30 6.59
CA VAL A 859 -28.03 -36.12 6.94
C VAL A 859 -28.50 -34.76 6.44
N GLY A 860 -29.66 -34.70 5.80
CA GLY A 860 -30.29 -33.44 5.43
C GLY A 860 -31.81 -33.58 5.46
N PHE A 861 -32.50 -32.63 6.06
CA PHE A 861 -33.94 -32.68 6.23
C PHE A 861 -34.61 -31.37 5.83
N GLU A 862 -35.87 -31.51 5.44
CA GLU A 862 -36.73 -30.43 4.99
C GLU A 862 -37.99 -30.34 5.85
N TYR A 863 -38.44 -29.12 6.15
CA TYR A 863 -39.70 -28.92 6.85
C TYR A 863 -40.36 -27.59 6.50
N LEU A 864 -41.65 -27.51 6.82
CA LEU A 864 -42.43 -26.27 6.77
C LEU A 864 -42.92 -25.89 8.17
N LEU A 865 -43.16 -24.59 8.36
CA LEU A 865 -43.74 -24.01 9.56
C LEU A 865 -45.07 -23.39 9.21
N ALA A 866 -46.13 -23.77 9.92
CA ALA A 866 -47.46 -23.23 9.77
C ALA A 866 -48.03 -22.71 11.09
N ALA A 867 -48.70 -21.57 11.05
CA ALA A 867 -49.33 -20.94 12.21
C ALA A 867 -50.59 -20.15 11.80
N GLY A 868 -51.30 -19.60 12.79
CA GLY A 868 -52.37 -18.62 12.56
C GLY A 868 -51.86 -17.31 11.92
N PRO A 869 -52.76 -16.40 11.53
CA PRO A 869 -52.38 -15.12 10.91
C PRO A 869 -51.46 -14.31 11.82
N LEU A 870 -50.38 -13.76 11.26
CA LEU A 870 -49.39 -12.96 11.99
C LEU A 870 -49.96 -11.59 12.37
N ALA A 871 -49.54 -11.05 13.52
CA ALA A 871 -49.91 -9.70 13.93
C ALA A 871 -49.24 -8.66 13.01
N ALA A 872 -49.91 -7.53 12.75
CA ALA A 872 -49.27 -6.42 12.05
C ALA A 872 -48.05 -5.92 12.86
N ALA A 873 -46.95 -5.60 12.17
CA ALA A 873 -45.76 -5.06 12.83
C ALA A 873 -46.14 -3.82 13.66
N ILE A 874 -45.86 -3.85 14.96
CA ILE A 874 -46.03 -2.68 15.83
C ILE A 874 -44.99 -1.66 15.35
N PRO A 875 -45.38 -0.49 14.83
CA PRO A 875 -44.41 0.51 14.40
C PRO A 875 -43.57 0.89 15.62
N GLU A 876 -42.25 0.76 15.55
CA GLU A 876 -41.40 1.41 16.55
C GLU A 876 -41.77 2.89 16.55
N PRO A 877 -41.99 3.52 17.73
CA PRO A 877 -42.23 4.95 17.76
C PRO A 877 -41.03 5.60 17.06
N SER A 878 -41.28 6.31 15.96
CA SER A 878 -40.21 7.01 15.25
C SER A 878 -39.38 7.78 16.28
N THR A 879 -38.07 7.82 16.10
CA THR A 879 -37.16 8.52 17.03
C THR A 879 -37.64 9.94 17.31
N TRP A 880 -38.32 10.55 16.33
CA TRP A 880 -39.06 11.81 16.41
C TRP A 880 -40.25 11.82 17.39
N ALA A 881 -41.06 10.78 17.46
CA ALA A 881 -42.17 10.65 18.41
C ALA A 881 -41.68 10.51 19.87
N LEU A 882 -40.58 9.80 20.11
CA LEU A 882 -39.94 9.71 21.42
C LEU A 882 -39.30 11.04 21.86
N TRP A 883 -38.66 11.77 20.94
CA TRP A 883 -38.13 13.12 21.22
C TRP A 883 -39.24 14.14 21.48
N LEU A 884 -40.32 14.14 20.70
CA LEU A 884 -41.49 15.01 20.92
C LEU A 884 -42.26 14.64 22.20
N GLY A 885 -42.37 13.35 22.52
CA GLY A 885 -42.92 12.86 23.78
C GLY A 885 -42.08 13.28 25.00
N GLY A 886 -40.75 13.19 24.90
CA GLY A 886 -39.82 13.63 25.95
C GLY A 886 -39.83 15.15 26.17
N LEU A 887 -39.89 15.95 25.10
CA LEU A 887 -39.97 17.42 25.17
C LEU A 887 -41.32 17.93 25.70
N SER A 888 -42.42 17.26 25.36
CA SER A 888 -43.75 17.61 25.89
C SER A 888 -43.89 17.28 27.38
N LEU A 889 -43.28 16.18 27.86
CA LEU A 889 -43.17 15.85 29.28
C LEU A 889 -42.30 16.87 30.06
N LEU A 890 -41.18 17.31 29.50
CA LEU A 890 -40.34 18.36 30.10
C LEU A 890 -41.02 19.74 30.10
N GLY A 891 -41.74 20.09 29.03
CA GLY A 891 -42.55 21.30 28.97
C GLY A 891 -43.74 21.31 29.95
N GLY A 892 -44.36 20.15 30.17
CA GLY A 892 -45.41 19.96 31.18
C GLY A 892 -44.91 20.10 32.61
N LEU A 893 -43.74 19.52 32.92
CA LEU A 893 -43.09 19.64 34.23
C LEU A 893 -42.57 21.06 34.52
N ALA A 894 -42.10 21.79 33.50
CA ALA A 894 -41.76 23.21 33.63
C ALA A 894 -42.98 24.08 33.95
N ARG A 895 -44.13 23.84 33.29
CA ARG A 895 -45.40 24.56 33.58
C ARG A 895 -45.96 24.27 34.97
N MET A 896 -45.75 23.06 35.50
CA MET A 896 -46.13 22.72 36.89
C MET A 896 -45.21 23.40 37.92
N ARG A 897 -43.96 23.69 37.57
CA ARG A 897 -43.01 24.39 38.45
C ARG A 897 -43.28 25.90 38.51
N ASP A 898 -43.80 26.51 37.44
CA ASP A 898 -44.22 27.93 37.42
C ASP A 898 -45.55 28.20 38.14
N ARG A 899 -46.50 27.24 38.11
CA ARG A 899 -47.75 27.35 38.89
C ARG A 899 -47.54 27.25 40.41
N ARG A 900 -46.39 26.75 40.87
CA ARG A 900 -46.00 26.74 42.30
C ARG A 900 -45.24 27.99 42.74
N ARG A 901 -44.81 28.87 41.82
CA ARG A 901 -44.15 30.15 42.13
C ARG A 901 -45.08 31.36 42.17
N THR A 902 -46.33 31.23 41.71
CA THR A 902 -47.37 32.29 41.76
C THR A 902 -48.33 32.15 42.94
N ARG A 903 -48.04 31.26 43.90
CA ARG A 903 -48.65 31.21 45.24
C ARG A 903 -47.58 31.29 46.33
N ARG A 904 -46.86 32.40 46.38
CA ARG A 904 -46.23 32.95 47.58
C ARG A 904 -46.20 34.47 47.47
#